data_AF-A0A511MJ61-F1
#
_entry.id   AF-A0A511MJ61-F1
#
_cell.length_a   1.000
_cell.length_b   1.000
_cell.length_c   1.000
_cell.angle_alpha   90.00
_cell.angle_beta   90.00
_cell.angle_gamma   90.00
#
_symmetry.space_group_name_H-M   'P 1'
#
loop_
_entity.id
_entity.type
_entity.pdbx_description
1 polymer ?
#
loop_
_entity_poly.entity_id
_entity_poly.type
_entity_poly.pdbx_seq_one_letter_code
_entity_poly.pdbx_strand_id
1 'polypeptide(L)'
;MKLWQPFLHSPALLDSPGRITDAAPEALAEGSAASLKADMDGLLGADKVHARAIDLVRYASDYSPYRLIPKVVVNPQTPQDVAAVLAYARARGHTVTFRAAGTSPNGQAAGDDILIDVRRGWSGTIVEDQGQRVRVRPGTTVAIANAALARRGTRLGPDPASAHACTVGGVIANNSSGFAAGVTQTASATLRSVTVVLPSGTIVDTGADDADAVLTAAEPELAAGLLRIKAEIEADTELADRIRHKFAIKNASGYRLDGFLIGATPAQILTRLMVCSQGTLGFVAEAVFDTVSLLPTRAAAFLLFDTLEHAAEAVPKFTAAGAQVAELLDGRTLRACAQLPAANPAWAELHSGSAALLVEVRATDEVTLDSTLPLVEAVLTDCALTEPGQFTRDRAQIAIYWQLREGLGGLVGMQRPVGATMIGEDVCVPPARVAEAAKDLAALLDTHGYDPSLQGHASAGNFHFCLMVDFSTAEGKNNYAKFMDELVELITGKYDGSLKAEHGSGRNMAPFVPIEWGDKATDLMWQIKRLFDPHGVLAPDVMLTRDRTSHLKHLQSMPRVEDTIEHCIECGFCEHVCPSRHLTTTPRQRIVVRREMERQGGDTPLRRALLEQYEYDAVETCAGDGSCSLACPLDIDTGTMMKTFRHSEHTARQEKTALLVAERWGRVEQLARVAVRGGHLLGATVMTAITGLLRLVVSTELMPGWLREMPAAAPAHLPRTQRDGAAAVYFPACINRIFGRAPQDRRELSLPEALVTLSARAGMPLWIPEDVRGSCCATVWHSKGYQDGNTYMANLIIENLWRWSDSGTLPVVIDAASCTLGVLNEITDYLTDDNAAHRAAMTIMDATTWSQQQLLPNLTVGEKLDRVAVHPTCSTRHLGIDGTLAEIGAALATEVVVPQQATCCAFAGDRGFLHPELTEAATHDEADELDGQNFDAHLCNNRTCEIGLEHGTGGHYESFIFTLERQTRPQS
;
A
#
# COMPACT_ATOMS: atom_id res chain seq x y z
N MET A 1 -31.50 -8.27 -20.22
CA MET A 1 -32.15 -9.38 -19.48
C MET A 1 -31.51 -10.70 -19.92
N LYS A 2 -30.46 -11.15 -19.22
CA LYS A 2 -29.67 -12.33 -19.60
C LYS A 2 -30.27 -13.60 -18.97
N LEU A 3 -30.51 -14.61 -19.81
CA LEU A 3 -31.14 -15.91 -19.53
C LEU A 3 -30.29 -16.89 -18.69
N TRP A 4 -29.53 -16.40 -17.70
CA TRP A 4 -28.60 -17.22 -16.89
C TRP A 4 -28.58 -16.82 -15.40
N GLN A 5 -29.76 -16.58 -14.80
CA GLN A 5 -29.92 -16.51 -13.33
C GLN A 5 -30.16 -17.92 -12.73
N PRO A 6 -29.12 -18.74 -12.60
CA PRO A 6 -29.07 -19.57 -11.39
C PRO A 6 -27.74 -19.46 -10.62
N PHE A 7 -27.02 -18.33 -10.77
CA PHE A 7 -25.70 -18.16 -10.15
C PHE A 7 -25.57 -16.91 -9.26
N LEU A 8 -26.65 -16.16 -9.05
CA LEU A 8 -26.74 -15.34 -7.85
C LEU A 8 -27.07 -16.31 -6.71
N HIS A 9 -26.14 -16.44 -5.77
CA HIS A 9 -26.27 -17.11 -4.47
C HIS A 9 -25.93 -18.61 -4.46
N SER A 10 -24.72 -18.92 -3.97
CA SER A 10 -24.58 -20.07 -3.08
C SER A 10 -25.48 -19.78 -1.87
N PRO A 11 -26.44 -20.65 -1.51
CA PRO A 11 -27.26 -20.47 -0.30
C PRO A 11 -26.41 -20.25 0.95
N ALA A 12 -25.19 -20.79 0.97
CA ALA A 12 -24.21 -20.62 2.04
C ALA A 12 -23.75 -19.15 2.25
N LEU A 13 -23.85 -18.28 1.23
CA LEU A 13 -23.53 -16.85 1.34
C LEU A 13 -24.75 -15.98 1.70
N LEU A 14 -25.94 -16.57 1.88
CA LEU A 14 -27.15 -15.87 2.33
C LEU A 14 -27.58 -16.26 3.75
N ASP A 15 -27.09 -17.39 4.27
CA ASP A 15 -27.28 -17.80 5.65
C ASP A 15 -26.35 -17.01 6.57
N SER A 16 -26.82 -15.87 7.08
CA SER A 16 -26.11 -15.01 8.02
C SER A 16 -26.97 -14.71 9.25
N PRO A 17 -26.37 -14.49 10.45
CA PRO A 17 -27.08 -13.95 11.61
C PRO A 17 -27.85 -12.66 11.27
N GLY A 18 -28.82 -12.32 12.12
CA GLY A 18 -29.69 -11.16 11.92
C GLY A 18 -28.93 -9.84 11.74
N ARG A 19 -29.58 -8.90 11.05
CA ARG A 19 -29.04 -7.56 10.72
C ARG A 19 -28.44 -6.86 11.94
N ILE A 20 -27.23 -6.30 11.78
CA ILE A 20 -26.51 -5.55 12.81
C ILE A 20 -26.99 -4.10 12.84
N THR A 21 -26.91 -3.45 14.01
CA THR A 21 -27.45 -2.10 14.25
C THR A 21 -26.82 -1.00 13.40
N ASP A 22 -25.56 -1.14 12.99
CA ASP A 22 -24.82 -0.18 12.15
C ASP A 22 -24.82 -0.56 10.65
N ALA A 23 -25.66 -1.53 10.24
CA ALA A 23 -25.87 -1.88 8.84
C ALA A 23 -26.38 -0.68 8.03
N ALA A 24 -25.87 -0.51 6.81
CA ALA A 24 -26.31 0.57 5.94
C ALA A 24 -27.83 0.48 5.63
N PRO A 25 -28.50 1.62 5.36
CA PRO A 25 -29.89 1.63 4.96
C PRO A 25 -30.12 0.87 3.65
N GLU A 26 -31.21 0.11 3.56
CA GLU A 26 -31.55 -0.66 2.34
C GLU A 26 -31.77 0.23 1.12
N ALA A 27 -32.20 1.48 1.32
CA ALA A 27 -32.36 2.47 0.25
C ALA A 27 -31.05 2.75 -0.51
N LEU A 28 -29.88 2.46 0.09
CA LEU A 28 -28.59 2.57 -0.56
C LEU A 28 -28.42 1.57 -1.73
N ALA A 29 -29.28 0.56 -1.83
CA ALA A 29 -29.28 -0.38 -2.96
C ALA A 29 -29.39 0.33 -4.32
N GLU A 30 -30.11 1.46 -4.36
CA GLU A 30 -30.29 2.29 -5.55
C GLU A 30 -29.10 3.23 -5.82
N GLY A 31 -28.11 3.29 -4.92
CA GLY A 31 -26.96 4.18 -5.00
C GLY A 31 -27.28 5.63 -4.61
N SER A 32 -26.53 6.57 -5.17
CA SER A 32 -26.73 8.02 -4.96
C SER A 32 -28.11 8.46 -5.44
N ALA A 33 -28.68 9.47 -4.77
CA ALA A 33 -29.89 10.13 -5.25
C ALA A 33 -29.70 10.62 -6.69
N ALA A 34 -30.68 10.36 -7.56
CA ALA A 34 -30.57 10.62 -9.00
C ALA A 34 -30.24 12.08 -9.34
N SER A 35 -30.78 13.04 -8.58
CA SER A 35 -30.47 14.47 -8.74
C SER A 35 -29.01 14.79 -8.40
N LEU A 36 -28.51 14.27 -7.27
CA LEU A 36 -27.12 14.49 -6.87
C LEU A 36 -26.15 13.88 -7.89
N LYS A 37 -26.43 12.66 -8.35
CA LYS A 37 -25.62 12.03 -9.40
C LYS A 37 -25.61 12.87 -10.68
N ALA A 38 -26.78 13.26 -11.18
CA ALA A 38 -26.88 14.05 -12.41
C ALA A 38 -26.18 15.40 -12.31
N ASP A 39 -26.28 16.06 -11.15
CA ASP A 39 -25.57 17.30 -10.88
C ASP A 39 -24.05 17.10 -10.87
N MET A 40 -23.54 16.05 -10.21
CA MET A 40 -22.10 15.73 -10.22
C MET A 40 -21.60 15.34 -11.61
N ASP A 41 -22.35 14.53 -12.36
CA ASP A 41 -22.01 14.15 -13.74
C ASP A 41 -21.92 15.39 -14.63
N GLY A 42 -22.84 16.35 -14.46
CA GLY A 42 -22.85 17.60 -15.20
C GLY A 42 -21.70 18.54 -14.85
N LEU A 43 -21.18 18.49 -13.62
CA LEU A 43 -20.04 19.30 -13.17
C LEU A 43 -18.69 18.72 -13.58
N LEU A 44 -18.52 17.41 -13.50
CA LEU A 44 -17.21 16.76 -13.58
C LEU A 44 -17.04 15.86 -14.80
N GLY A 45 -18.13 15.35 -15.36
CA GLY A 45 -18.13 14.19 -16.26
C GLY A 45 -18.42 12.89 -15.50
N ALA A 46 -19.13 11.96 -16.16
CA ALA A 46 -19.60 10.73 -15.55
C ALA A 46 -18.47 9.75 -15.15
N ASP A 47 -17.30 9.87 -15.79
CA ASP A 47 -16.09 9.10 -15.50
C ASP A 47 -15.46 9.44 -14.13
N LYS A 48 -15.76 10.62 -13.60
CA LYS A 48 -15.25 11.11 -12.31
C LYS A 48 -16.24 10.96 -11.16
N VAL A 49 -17.40 10.33 -11.39
CA VAL A 49 -18.50 10.24 -10.43
C VAL A 49 -18.82 8.78 -10.11
N HIS A 50 -18.72 8.44 -8.83
CA HIS A 50 -18.98 7.12 -8.29
C HIS A 50 -20.22 7.15 -7.39
N ALA A 51 -21.25 6.42 -7.82
CA ALA A 51 -22.61 6.58 -7.31
C ALA A 51 -23.37 5.27 -7.08
N ARG A 52 -22.81 4.09 -7.42
CA ARG A 52 -23.47 2.81 -7.16
C ARG A 52 -23.37 2.43 -5.68
N ALA A 53 -24.19 1.49 -5.22
CA ALA A 53 -24.15 1.00 -3.84
C ALA A 53 -22.72 0.61 -3.39
N ILE A 54 -21.99 -0.17 -4.20
CA ILE A 54 -20.62 -0.60 -3.91
C ILE A 54 -19.63 0.57 -3.86
N ASP A 55 -19.85 1.57 -4.72
CA ASP A 55 -19.01 2.76 -4.79
C ASP A 55 -19.11 3.56 -3.49
N LEU A 56 -20.29 3.64 -2.89
CA LEU A 56 -20.50 4.36 -1.63
C LEU A 56 -19.99 3.56 -0.44
N VAL A 57 -20.30 2.25 -0.40
CA VAL A 57 -19.91 1.38 0.72
C VAL A 57 -18.40 1.22 0.83
N ARG A 58 -17.66 1.08 -0.28
CA ARG A 58 -16.21 0.83 -0.25
C ARG A 58 -15.39 1.98 0.36
N TYR A 59 -15.95 3.19 0.36
CA TYR A 59 -15.32 4.38 0.95
C TYR A 59 -15.83 4.70 2.37
N ALA A 60 -16.74 3.89 2.92
CA ALA A 60 -17.41 4.20 4.17
C ALA A 60 -16.49 4.17 5.40
N SER A 61 -15.43 3.36 5.36
CA SER A 61 -14.45 3.22 6.45
C SER A 61 -13.08 3.76 6.02
N ASP A 62 -12.26 4.19 6.97
CA ASP A 62 -10.81 4.40 6.87
C ASP A 62 -10.11 3.54 7.94
N TYR A 63 -8.87 3.87 8.34
CA TYR A 63 -8.18 3.13 9.40
C TYR A 63 -8.76 3.36 10.81
N SER A 64 -9.70 4.29 10.96
CA SER A 64 -10.28 4.67 12.24
C SER A 64 -11.44 3.74 12.68
N PRO A 65 -11.92 3.84 13.93
CA PRO A 65 -13.14 3.15 14.35
C PRO A 65 -14.43 3.78 13.77
N TYR A 66 -14.33 4.82 12.95
CA TYR A 66 -15.48 5.55 12.43
C TYR A 66 -15.89 5.06 11.04
N ARG A 67 -17.20 5.00 10.82
CA ARG A 67 -17.79 4.65 9.54
C ARG A 67 -18.90 5.61 9.15
N LEU A 68 -18.72 6.28 8.02
CA LEU A 68 -19.66 7.23 7.43
C LEU A 68 -19.79 6.93 5.94
N ILE A 69 -21.02 6.68 5.48
CA ILE A 69 -21.28 6.29 4.08
C ILE A 69 -21.54 7.55 3.25
N PRO A 70 -20.69 7.90 2.28
CA PRO A 70 -20.91 9.08 1.45
C PRO A 70 -22.17 8.91 0.58
N LYS A 71 -22.81 10.03 0.24
CA LYS A 71 -23.90 10.04 -0.74
C LYS A 71 -23.39 9.98 -2.17
N VAL A 72 -22.18 10.45 -2.43
CA VAL A 72 -21.49 10.34 -3.73
C VAL A 72 -19.98 10.46 -3.50
N VAL A 73 -19.20 9.74 -4.30
CA VAL A 73 -17.74 9.89 -4.32
C VAL A 73 -17.32 10.45 -5.66
N VAL A 74 -16.41 11.43 -5.67
CA VAL A 74 -15.94 12.08 -6.89
C VAL A 74 -14.42 12.13 -6.95
N ASN A 75 -13.89 12.07 -8.16
CA ASN A 75 -12.45 12.11 -8.47
C ASN A 75 -12.15 13.34 -9.35
N PRO A 76 -12.21 14.56 -8.80
CA PRO A 76 -11.82 15.76 -9.53
C PRO A 76 -10.35 15.65 -9.96
N GLN A 77 -10.00 16.18 -11.12
CA GLN A 77 -8.63 16.08 -11.67
C GLN A 77 -7.93 17.44 -11.79
N THR A 78 -8.65 18.52 -11.50
CA THR A 78 -8.12 19.89 -11.58
C THR A 78 -8.53 20.72 -10.37
N PRO A 79 -7.81 21.81 -10.06
CA PRO A 79 -8.24 22.74 -9.01
C PRO A 79 -9.63 23.33 -9.28
N GLN A 80 -9.98 23.51 -10.55
CA GLN A 80 -11.28 24.01 -10.98
C GLN A 80 -12.40 22.99 -10.74
N ASP A 81 -12.15 21.70 -10.96
CA ASP A 81 -13.09 20.62 -10.62
C ASP A 81 -13.44 20.66 -9.12
N VAL A 82 -12.41 20.79 -8.26
CA VAL A 82 -12.60 20.91 -6.80
C VAL A 82 -13.39 22.17 -6.46
N ALA A 83 -13.03 23.31 -7.03
CA ALA A 83 -13.75 24.57 -6.81
C ALA A 83 -15.24 24.47 -7.21
N ALA A 84 -15.54 23.78 -8.31
CA ALA A 84 -16.91 23.56 -8.77
C ALA A 84 -17.72 22.71 -7.77
N VAL A 85 -17.14 21.64 -7.23
CA VAL A 85 -17.77 20.80 -6.20
C VAL A 85 -18.03 21.60 -4.92
N LEU A 86 -17.06 22.39 -4.46
CA LEU A 86 -17.21 23.24 -3.27
C LEU A 86 -18.29 24.31 -3.46
N ALA A 87 -18.33 24.95 -4.62
CA ALA A 87 -19.36 25.93 -4.96
C ALA A 87 -20.76 25.29 -5.01
N TYR A 88 -20.88 24.10 -5.60
CA TYR A 88 -22.12 23.32 -5.61
C TYR A 88 -22.56 22.99 -4.18
N ALA A 89 -21.64 22.47 -3.37
CA ALA A 89 -21.93 22.03 -2.01
C ALA A 89 -22.45 23.18 -1.15
N ARG A 90 -21.78 24.34 -1.22
CA ARG A 90 -22.24 25.59 -0.60
C ARG A 90 -23.64 26.00 -1.06
N ALA A 91 -23.88 26.00 -2.38
CA ALA A 91 -25.15 26.47 -2.95
C ALA A 91 -26.34 25.55 -2.61
N ARG A 92 -26.09 24.28 -2.35
CA ARG A 92 -27.12 23.25 -2.13
C ARG A 92 -27.17 22.72 -0.69
N GLY A 93 -26.29 23.20 0.19
CA GLY A 93 -26.23 22.77 1.59
C GLY A 93 -25.67 21.36 1.77
N HIS A 94 -24.79 20.91 0.88
CA HIS A 94 -24.02 19.68 1.06
C HIS A 94 -22.72 19.95 1.79
N THR A 95 -22.18 18.91 2.44
CA THR A 95 -20.85 18.92 3.02
C THR A 95 -19.86 18.13 2.16
N VAL A 96 -18.58 18.46 2.29
CA VAL A 96 -17.49 17.88 1.51
C VAL A 96 -16.39 17.40 2.45
N THR A 97 -15.93 16.17 2.25
CA THR A 97 -14.77 15.61 2.94
C THR A 97 -13.71 15.19 1.92
N PHE A 98 -12.45 15.52 2.17
CA PHE A 98 -11.34 15.08 1.33
C PHE A 98 -10.76 13.80 1.88
N ARG A 99 -10.63 12.79 1.02
CA ARG A 99 -9.97 11.53 1.34
C ARG A 99 -8.67 11.41 0.56
N ALA A 100 -7.56 11.46 1.31
CA ALA A 100 -6.24 11.11 0.81
C ALA A 100 -6.07 9.58 0.74
N ALA A 101 -5.04 9.04 1.37
CA ALA A 101 -4.82 7.59 1.45
C ALA A 101 -5.87 6.80 2.27
N GLY A 102 -6.57 7.47 3.19
CA GLY A 102 -7.45 6.81 4.16
C GLY A 102 -6.71 6.03 5.25
N THR A 103 -5.44 6.37 5.51
CA THR A 103 -4.56 5.70 6.51
C THR A 103 -4.59 6.35 7.90
N SER A 104 -5.48 7.32 8.11
CA SER A 104 -5.62 8.05 9.38
C SER A 104 -6.46 7.28 10.40
N PRO A 105 -6.05 7.20 11.68
CA PRO A 105 -6.77 6.40 12.68
C PRO A 105 -7.88 7.16 13.43
N ASN A 106 -8.14 8.45 13.15
CA ASN A 106 -9.08 9.29 13.95
C ASN A 106 -10.34 9.75 13.19
N GLY A 107 -10.63 9.21 12.01
CA GLY A 107 -11.90 9.43 11.30
C GLY A 107 -11.99 10.73 10.50
N GLN A 108 -10.87 11.43 10.30
CA GLN A 108 -10.81 12.64 9.49
C GLN A 108 -10.97 12.40 7.98
N ALA A 109 -10.80 11.16 7.49
CA ALA A 109 -10.95 10.83 6.08
C ALA A 109 -12.32 10.21 5.75
N ALA A 110 -13.25 10.19 6.72
CA ALA A 110 -14.59 9.64 6.61
C ALA A 110 -15.66 10.77 6.61
N GLY A 111 -16.58 10.71 5.64
CA GLY A 111 -17.68 11.66 5.49
C GLY A 111 -18.92 11.00 4.89
N ASP A 112 -20.10 11.51 5.23
CA ASP A 112 -21.42 10.94 4.89
C ASP A 112 -22.19 11.71 3.79
N ASP A 113 -21.52 12.64 3.10
CA ASP A 113 -22.11 13.44 2.02
C ASP A 113 -21.26 13.35 0.75
N ILE A 114 -20.64 14.44 0.28
CA ILE A 114 -19.75 14.39 -0.90
C ILE A 114 -18.33 14.06 -0.43
N LEU A 115 -17.78 12.97 -0.95
CA LEU A 115 -16.38 12.58 -0.69
C LEU A 115 -15.53 12.84 -1.94
N ILE A 116 -14.47 13.62 -1.80
CA ILE A 116 -13.47 13.83 -2.86
C ILE A 116 -12.31 12.87 -2.59
N ASP A 117 -12.10 11.90 -3.48
CA ASP A 117 -10.92 11.02 -3.43
C ASP A 117 -9.75 11.66 -4.18
N VAL A 118 -8.68 11.91 -3.43
CA VAL A 118 -7.48 12.62 -3.86
C VAL A 118 -6.43 11.66 -4.40
N ARG A 119 -6.51 10.35 -4.10
CA ARG A 119 -5.48 9.39 -4.51
C ARG A 119 -5.41 9.26 -6.04
N ARG A 120 -6.55 9.37 -6.73
CA ARG A 120 -6.63 9.31 -8.19
C ARG A 120 -6.52 10.70 -8.81
N GLY A 121 -5.68 10.86 -9.83
CA GLY A 121 -5.54 12.11 -10.60
C GLY A 121 -4.65 13.19 -9.99
N TRP A 122 -4.12 12.99 -8.78
CA TRP A 122 -3.27 13.97 -8.08
C TRP A 122 -1.89 13.43 -7.68
N SER A 123 -1.32 12.49 -8.45
CA SER A 123 0.07 12.05 -8.30
C SER A 123 1.01 12.94 -9.13
N GLY A 124 2.26 13.08 -8.68
CA GLY A 124 3.32 13.78 -9.40
C GLY A 124 4.34 14.45 -8.48
N THR A 125 5.62 14.35 -8.86
CA THR A 125 6.75 14.97 -8.14
C THR A 125 7.68 15.65 -9.14
N ILE A 126 8.08 16.88 -8.83
CA ILE A 126 9.09 17.65 -9.57
C ILE A 126 10.20 18.03 -8.59
N VAL A 127 11.41 17.56 -8.84
CA VAL A 127 12.59 17.88 -8.04
C VAL A 127 13.19 19.20 -8.54
N GLU A 128 13.29 20.18 -7.66
CA GLU A 128 13.78 21.53 -7.96
C GLU A 128 15.16 21.77 -7.33
N ASP A 129 15.94 22.70 -7.88
CA ASP A 129 17.22 23.17 -7.31
C ASP A 129 18.20 22.08 -6.88
N GLN A 130 18.44 21.11 -7.76
CA GLN A 130 19.32 19.97 -7.49
C GLN A 130 18.93 19.15 -6.26
N GLY A 131 17.64 19.11 -5.93
CA GLY A 131 17.12 18.35 -4.80
C GLY A 131 16.95 19.14 -3.52
N GLN A 132 17.26 20.45 -3.49
CA GLN A 132 17.01 21.28 -2.30
C GLN A 132 15.52 21.53 -2.06
N ARG A 133 14.72 21.52 -3.13
CA ARG A 133 13.27 21.69 -3.08
C ARG A 133 12.56 20.58 -3.84
N VAL A 134 11.31 20.34 -3.47
CA VAL A 134 10.44 19.43 -4.17
C VAL A 134 9.03 20.00 -4.26
N ARG A 135 8.48 19.99 -5.47
CA ARG A 135 7.08 20.28 -5.74
C ARG A 135 6.34 18.97 -5.93
N VAL A 136 5.27 18.78 -5.17
CA VAL A 136 4.60 17.49 -5.08
C VAL A 136 3.09 17.66 -4.98
N ARG A 137 2.36 16.79 -5.68
CA ARG A 137 0.90 16.76 -5.68
C ARG A 137 0.37 15.88 -4.52
N PRO A 138 -0.82 16.18 -3.98
CA PRO A 138 -1.31 15.63 -2.70
C PRO A 138 -1.62 14.13 -2.72
N GLY A 139 -1.83 13.54 -3.90
CA GLY A 139 -2.08 12.10 -4.09
C GLY A 139 -0.81 11.26 -4.18
N THR A 140 0.38 11.89 -4.24
CA THR A 140 1.66 11.18 -4.29
C THR A 140 2.00 10.56 -2.95
N THR A 141 2.44 9.29 -2.91
CA THR A 141 2.93 8.67 -1.67
C THR A 141 4.28 9.26 -1.24
N VAL A 142 4.55 9.27 0.06
CA VAL A 142 5.82 9.78 0.59
C VAL A 142 7.01 8.96 0.04
N ALA A 143 6.85 7.64 -0.08
CA ALA A 143 7.86 6.76 -0.65
C ALA A 143 8.22 7.14 -2.10
N ILE A 144 7.24 7.42 -2.95
CA ILE A 144 7.48 7.83 -4.35
C ILE A 144 8.22 9.17 -4.39
N ALA A 145 7.78 10.15 -3.59
CA ALA A 145 8.45 11.46 -3.54
C ALA A 145 9.91 11.33 -3.06
N ASN A 146 10.16 10.50 -2.04
CA ASN A 146 11.52 10.25 -1.53
C ASN A 146 12.39 9.46 -2.51
N ALA A 147 11.83 8.54 -3.28
CA ALA A 147 12.56 7.82 -4.32
C ALA A 147 13.11 8.78 -5.39
N ALA A 148 12.33 9.79 -5.78
CA ALA A 148 12.78 10.83 -6.70
C ALA A 148 13.92 11.70 -6.11
N LEU A 149 13.90 11.96 -4.80
CA LEU A 149 14.89 12.78 -4.10
C LEU A 149 16.18 12.03 -3.74
N ALA A 150 16.11 10.72 -3.50
CA ALA A 150 17.24 9.93 -3.02
C ALA A 150 18.49 10.04 -3.90
N ARG A 151 18.31 10.16 -5.23
CA ARG A 151 19.42 10.35 -6.20
C ARG A 151 20.18 11.68 -6.01
N ARG A 152 19.59 12.65 -5.32
CA ARG A 152 20.18 13.96 -4.99
C ARG A 152 20.72 14.02 -3.56
N GLY A 153 20.65 12.92 -2.80
CA GLY A 153 21.10 12.90 -1.41
C GLY A 153 20.19 13.67 -0.46
N THR A 154 18.93 13.93 -0.86
CA THR A 154 17.92 14.61 -0.04
C THR A 154 16.67 13.75 0.10
N ARG A 155 15.75 14.18 0.99
CA ARG A 155 14.45 13.56 1.23
C ARG A 155 13.45 14.60 1.75
N LEU A 156 12.17 14.26 1.76
CA LEU A 156 11.17 14.97 2.55
C LEU A 156 11.50 14.85 4.03
N GLY A 157 11.22 15.91 4.78
CA GLY A 157 11.40 15.96 6.23
C GLY A 157 10.58 14.90 6.98
N PRO A 158 9.25 14.85 6.79
CA PRO A 158 8.39 13.83 7.40
C PRO A 158 8.77 12.40 6.99
N ASP A 159 8.76 11.48 7.95
CA ASP A 159 9.11 10.07 7.81
C ASP A 159 8.10 9.13 8.53
N PRO A 160 6.79 9.23 8.23
CA PRO A 160 5.77 8.44 8.92
C PRO A 160 5.93 6.94 8.65
N ALA A 161 5.57 6.09 9.61
CA ALA A 161 5.61 4.62 9.46
C ALA A 161 4.79 4.10 8.25
N SER A 162 3.77 4.87 7.83
CA SER A 162 2.94 4.57 6.67
C SER A 162 3.47 5.14 5.35
N ALA A 163 4.73 5.60 5.27
CA ALA A 163 5.28 6.31 4.09
C ALA A 163 5.10 5.60 2.74
N HIS A 164 5.03 4.27 2.73
CA HIS A 164 4.75 3.46 1.54
C HIS A 164 3.31 3.61 1.03
N ALA A 165 2.35 3.96 1.89
CA ALA A 165 0.93 4.02 1.58
C ALA A 165 0.28 5.40 1.76
N CYS A 166 0.76 6.22 2.71
CA CYS A 166 0.22 7.55 2.98
C CYS A 166 0.67 8.55 1.91
N THR A 167 -0.19 9.52 1.61
CA THR A 167 0.09 10.53 0.59
C THR A 167 0.45 11.88 1.21
N VAL A 168 1.20 12.70 0.47
CA VAL A 168 1.69 14.00 0.93
C VAL A 168 0.55 14.93 1.38
N GLY A 169 -0.61 14.89 0.72
CA GLY A 169 -1.78 15.67 1.13
C GLY A 169 -2.25 15.32 2.54
N GLY A 170 -2.27 14.03 2.89
CA GLY A 170 -2.59 13.56 4.24
C GLY A 170 -1.53 13.96 5.27
N VAL A 171 -0.24 13.89 4.90
CA VAL A 171 0.88 14.32 5.75
C VAL A 171 0.78 15.80 6.10
N ILE A 172 0.46 16.65 5.12
CA ILE A 172 0.22 18.09 5.37
C ILE A 172 -1.01 18.25 6.28
N ALA A 173 -2.13 17.63 5.92
CA ALA A 173 -3.41 17.80 6.60
C ALA A 173 -3.38 17.35 8.07
N ASN A 174 -2.54 16.38 8.43
CA ASN A 174 -2.38 15.92 9.82
C ASN A 174 -1.13 16.49 10.51
N ASN A 175 -0.25 17.18 9.79
CA ASN A 175 1.13 17.47 10.23
C ASN A 175 1.87 16.20 10.70
N SER A 176 1.71 15.11 9.94
CA SER A 176 2.34 13.83 10.30
C SER A 176 3.86 13.97 10.36
N SER A 177 4.46 13.30 11.33
CA SER A 177 5.90 13.40 11.59
C SER A 177 6.61 12.10 11.24
N GLY A 178 6.76 11.17 12.19
CA GLY A 178 7.58 9.97 12.07
C GLY A 178 8.71 9.87 13.07
N PHE A 179 9.60 8.91 12.79
CA PHE A 179 10.64 8.41 13.69
C PHE A 179 11.71 9.46 14.03
N ALA A 180 12.32 10.05 13.01
CA ALA A 180 13.44 10.96 13.17
C ALA A 180 13.06 12.44 12.96
N ALA A 181 11.85 12.73 12.47
CA ALA A 181 11.45 14.09 12.14
C ALA A 181 11.36 15.04 13.36
N GLY A 182 11.06 14.50 14.54
CA GLY A 182 10.84 15.29 15.76
C GLY A 182 9.82 16.41 15.51
N VAL A 183 10.14 17.64 15.94
CA VAL A 183 9.37 18.86 15.60
C VAL A 183 10.02 19.66 14.47
N THR A 184 11.29 19.40 14.15
CA THR A 184 12.13 20.25 13.29
C THR A 184 12.10 19.87 11.81
N GLN A 185 11.64 18.66 11.47
CA GLN A 185 11.54 18.20 10.08
C GLN A 185 10.09 17.82 9.71
N THR A 186 9.11 18.30 10.46
CA THR A 186 7.69 18.09 10.15
C THR A 186 7.26 18.87 8.91
N ALA A 187 6.04 18.62 8.42
CA ALA A 187 5.46 19.41 7.34
C ALA A 187 5.39 20.90 7.72
N SER A 188 5.04 21.22 8.98
CA SER A 188 5.00 22.61 9.45
C SER A 188 6.34 23.35 9.35
N ALA A 189 7.44 22.62 9.51
CA ALA A 189 8.80 23.16 9.48
C ALA A 189 9.37 23.29 8.06
N THR A 190 9.02 22.37 7.17
CA THR A 190 9.64 22.23 5.85
C THR A 190 8.78 22.74 4.70
N LEU A 191 7.47 22.92 4.90
CA LEU A 191 6.58 23.46 3.88
C LEU A 191 6.90 24.92 3.58
N ARG A 192 7.15 25.21 2.31
CA ARG A 192 7.50 26.52 1.79
C ARG A 192 6.27 27.25 1.25
N SER A 193 5.48 26.59 0.40
CA SER A 193 4.28 27.16 -0.21
C SER A 193 3.28 26.07 -0.61
N VAL A 194 2.05 26.47 -0.87
CA VAL A 194 0.96 25.62 -1.33
C VAL A 194 0.11 26.32 -2.38
N THR A 195 -0.44 25.54 -3.30
CA THR A 195 -1.59 25.94 -4.10
C THR A 195 -2.84 25.40 -3.43
N VAL A 196 -3.73 26.27 -2.97
CA VAL A 196 -4.95 25.91 -2.22
C VAL A 196 -6.20 26.33 -2.97
N VAL A 197 -7.23 25.48 -2.92
CA VAL A 197 -8.61 25.80 -3.30
C VAL A 197 -9.42 26.04 -2.02
N LEU A 198 -9.90 27.27 -1.85
CA LEU A 198 -10.70 27.68 -0.69
C LEU A 198 -12.18 27.30 -0.86
N PRO A 199 -12.98 27.24 0.23
CA PRO A 199 -14.42 26.93 0.17
C PRO A 199 -15.25 27.87 -0.72
N SER A 200 -14.77 29.09 -0.94
CA SER A 200 -15.35 30.05 -1.88
C SER A 200 -15.25 29.58 -3.35
N GLY A 201 -14.24 28.77 -3.66
CA GLY A 201 -13.80 28.40 -5.01
C GLY A 201 -12.54 29.15 -5.46
N THR A 202 -12.05 30.11 -4.66
CA THR A 202 -10.83 30.85 -4.94
C THR A 202 -9.61 29.93 -4.90
N ILE A 203 -8.74 30.07 -5.89
CA ILE A 203 -7.48 29.33 -5.99
C ILE A 203 -6.34 30.31 -5.71
N VAL A 204 -5.48 29.98 -4.74
CA VAL A 204 -4.35 30.82 -4.33
C VAL A 204 -3.08 29.98 -4.34
N ASP A 205 -2.07 30.42 -5.10
CA ASP A 205 -0.69 29.95 -4.96
C ASP A 205 0.04 30.87 -3.97
N THR A 206 0.38 30.34 -2.79
CA THR A 206 1.05 31.12 -1.75
C THR A 206 2.54 31.34 -2.00
N GLY A 207 3.11 30.68 -3.03
CA GLY A 207 4.49 30.85 -3.47
C GLY A 207 4.67 31.93 -4.53
N ALA A 208 3.57 32.49 -5.08
CA ALA A 208 3.63 33.55 -6.07
C ALA A 208 4.01 34.90 -5.45
N ASP A 209 4.73 35.75 -6.21
CA ASP A 209 5.17 37.07 -5.76
C ASP A 209 4.00 38.01 -5.41
N ASP A 210 2.84 37.80 -6.02
CA ASP A 210 1.61 38.57 -5.84
C ASP A 210 0.56 37.85 -4.97
N ALA A 211 0.93 36.75 -4.28
CA ALA A 211 0.00 35.92 -3.51
C ALA A 211 -0.89 36.71 -2.54
N ASP A 212 -0.31 37.66 -1.78
CA ASP A 212 -1.06 38.50 -0.84
C ASP A 212 -2.01 39.48 -1.54
N ALA A 213 -1.62 40.01 -2.70
CA ALA A 213 -2.46 40.90 -3.49
C ALA A 213 -3.66 40.14 -4.07
N VAL A 214 -3.41 38.93 -4.61
CA VAL A 214 -4.46 38.03 -5.11
C VAL A 214 -5.41 37.62 -3.99
N LEU A 215 -4.88 37.15 -2.85
CA LEU A 215 -5.68 36.74 -1.70
C LEU A 215 -6.52 37.90 -1.15
N THR A 216 -5.95 39.10 -1.03
CA THR A 216 -6.68 40.27 -0.51
C THR A 216 -7.76 40.74 -1.49
N ALA A 217 -7.52 40.66 -2.79
CA ALA A 217 -8.50 41.05 -3.80
C ALA A 217 -9.65 40.05 -3.91
N ALA A 218 -9.36 38.75 -3.85
CA ALA A 218 -10.36 37.69 -3.97
C ALA A 218 -11.10 37.40 -2.66
N GLU A 219 -10.41 37.48 -1.51
CA GLU A 219 -10.90 37.12 -0.17
C GLU A 219 -10.60 38.20 0.87
N PRO A 220 -11.11 39.44 0.70
CA PRO A 220 -10.73 40.57 1.56
C PRO A 220 -11.06 40.35 3.04
N GLU A 221 -12.20 39.70 3.34
CA GLU A 221 -12.60 39.42 4.71
C GLU A 221 -11.70 38.39 5.41
N LEU A 222 -11.29 37.35 4.68
CA LEU A 222 -10.35 36.34 5.15
C LEU A 222 -8.98 36.98 5.41
N ALA A 223 -8.42 37.69 4.43
CA ALA A 223 -7.12 38.33 4.56
C ALA A 223 -7.05 39.30 5.75
N ALA A 224 -8.06 40.18 5.89
CA ALA A 224 -8.16 41.09 7.02
C ALA A 224 -8.42 40.34 8.34
N GLY A 225 -9.20 39.26 8.33
CA GLY A 225 -9.47 38.42 9.49
C GLY A 225 -8.23 37.73 10.05
N LEU A 226 -7.39 37.18 9.18
CA LEU A 226 -6.12 36.56 9.57
C LEU A 226 -5.20 37.56 10.29
N LEU A 227 -5.10 38.79 9.77
CA LEU A 227 -4.29 39.85 10.40
C LEU A 227 -4.88 40.33 11.73
N ARG A 228 -6.21 40.36 11.88
CA ARG A 228 -6.85 40.67 13.17
C ARG A 228 -6.56 39.60 14.22
N ILE A 229 -6.71 38.33 13.87
CA ILE A 229 -6.40 37.21 14.78
C ILE A 229 -4.91 37.23 15.16
N LYS A 230 -4.02 37.49 14.20
CA LYS A 230 -2.59 37.69 14.48
C LYS A 230 -2.37 38.78 15.53
N ALA A 231 -2.96 39.97 15.33
CA ALA A 231 -2.80 41.09 16.26
C ALA A 231 -3.37 40.78 17.65
N GLU A 232 -4.48 40.03 17.73
CA GLU A 232 -5.05 39.58 19.01
C GLU A 232 -4.12 38.62 19.75
N ILE A 233 -3.53 37.64 19.05
CA ILE A 233 -2.55 36.71 19.62
C ILE A 233 -1.29 37.46 20.08
N GLU A 234 -0.76 38.38 19.27
CA GLU A 234 0.47 39.12 19.60
C GLU A 234 0.28 40.11 20.75
N ALA A 235 -0.94 40.65 20.93
CA ALA A 235 -1.28 41.54 22.03
C ALA A 235 -1.44 40.81 23.38
N ASP A 236 -1.64 39.49 23.36
CA ASP A 236 -1.75 38.66 24.57
C ASP A 236 -0.50 37.78 24.75
N THR A 237 0.40 38.24 25.60
CA THR A 237 1.64 37.52 25.91
C THR A 237 1.40 36.14 26.52
N GLU A 238 0.38 35.97 27.37
CA GLU A 238 0.08 34.68 28.02
C GLU A 238 -0.37 33.65 26.98
N LEU A 239 -1.28 34.05 26.09
CA LEU A 239 -1.73 33.19 24.99
C LEU A 239 -0.59 32.88 24.00
N ALA A 240 0.20 33.88 23.62
CA ALA A 240 1.33 33.68 22.72
C ALA A 240 2.36 32.70 23.30
N ASP A 241 2.65 32.78 24.60
CA ASP A 241 3.57 31.87 25.29
C ASP A 241 2.96 30.46 25.43
N ARG A 242 1.65 30.36 25.71
CA ARG A 242 0.93 29.08 25.67
C ARG A 242 1.05 28.40 24.30
N ILE A 243 0.84 29.14 23.22
CA ILE A 243 0.97 28.65 21.85
C ILE A 243 2.40 28.14 21.60
N ARG A 244 3.42 28.94 21.92
CA ARG A 244 4.83 28.52 21.78
C ARG A 244 5.14 27.26 22.58
N HIS A 245 4.64 27.18 23.80
CA HIS A 245 4.85 26.03 24.67
C HIS A 245 4.23 24.76 24.08
N LYS A 246 2.97 24.81 23.64
CA LYS A 246 2.26 23.64 23.08
C LYS A 246 2.85 23.12 21.77
N PHE A 247 3.47 23.99 20.96
CA PHE A 247 4.16 23.61 19.72
C PHE A 247 5.68 23.37 19.88
N ALA A 248 6.21 23.46 21.10
CA ALA A 248 7.59 23.03 21.39
C ALA A 248 7.73 21.50 21.43
N ILE A 249 6.61 20.79 21.62
CA ILE A 249 6.48 19.34 21.47
C ILE A 249 5.66 19.01 20.22
N LYS A 250 5.59 17.72 19.84
CA LYS A 250 4.70 17.29 18.76
C LYS A 250 3.25 17.56 19.18
N ASN A 251 2.54 18.34 18.38
CA ASN A 251 1.15 18.70 18.60
C ASN A 251 0.42 18.86 17.27
N ALA A 252 -0.59 18.02 17.09
CA ALA A 252 -1.52 17.98 15.97
C ALA A 252 -2.98 18.07 16.44
N SER A 253 -3.19 18.66 17.63
CA SER A 253 -4.49 18.86 18.26
C SER A 253 -5.01 20.27 17.96
N GLY A 254 -6.05 20.39 17.15
CA GLY A 254 -6.60 21.68 16.70
C GLY A 254 -5.77 22.37 15.61
N TYR A 255 -6.07 23.64 15.34
CA TYR A 255 -5.35 24.43 14.33
C TYR A 255 -3.97 24.91 14.81
N ARG A 256 -3.03 25.06 13.88
CA ARG A 256 -1.68 25.59 14.10
C ARG A 256 -1.68 27.10 14.42
N LEU A 257 -2.05 27.46 15.63
CA LEU A 257 -2.08 28.86 16.08
C LEU A 257 -0.68 29.52 16.07
N ASP A 258 0.40 28.74 16.16
CA ASP A 258 1.76 29.24 15.97
C ASP A 258 2.02 29.78 14.55
N GLY A 259 1.22 29.36 13.57
CA GLY A 259 1.24 29.93 12.22
C GLY A 259 1.02 31.45 12.19
N PHE A 260 0.30 32.01 13.16
CA PHE A 260 0.13 33.46 13.32
C PHE A 260 1.34 34.16 13.94
N LEU A 261 2.14 33.44 14.73
CA LEU A 261 3.39 33.97 15.31
C LEU A 261 4.53 33.93 14.29
N ILE A 262 4.49 32.97 13.35
CA ILE A 262 5.53 32.76 12.33
C ILE A 262 5.24 33.57 11.05
N GLY A 263 3.98 33.59 10.60
CA GLY A 263 3.59 34.28 9.36
C GLY A 263 3.52 35.80 9.55
N ALA A 264 4.08 36.54 8.59
CA ALA A 264 4.02 38.01 8.56
C ALA A 264 2.85 38.53 7.71
N THR A 265 2.47 37.81 6.65
CA THR A 265 1.42 38.21 5.70
C THR A 265 0.26 37.21 5.67
N PRO A 266 -0.94 37.60 5.19
CA PRO A 266 -2.06 36.69 5.02
C PRO A 266 -1.73 35.39 4.27
N ALA A 267 -0.99 35.45 3.17
CA ALA A 267 -0.61 34.27 2.38
C ALA A 267 0.36 33.34 3.14
N GLN A 268 1.27 33.91 3.94
CA GLN A 268 2.16 33.13 4.80
C GLN A 268 1.39 32.44 5.94
N ILE A 269 0.45 33.15 6.58
CA ILE A 269 -0.42 32.58 7.62
C ILE A 269 -1.28 31.46 7.02
N LEU A 270 -1.87 31.69 5.83
CA LEU A 270 -2.63 30.69 5.08
C LEU A 270 -1.82 29.41 4.86
N THR A 271 -0.58 29.53 4.37
CA THR A 271 0.32 28.38 4.16
C THR A 271 0.51 27.56 5.43
N ARG A 272 0.72 28.23 6.57
CA ARG A 272 0.91 27.55 7.87
C ARG A 272 -0.37 26.91 8.38
N LEU A 273 -1.52 27.53 8.18
CA LEU A 273 -2.82 27.00 8.60
C LEU A 273 -3.27 25.78 7.77
N MET A 274 -2.79 25.63 6.53
CA MET A 274 -3.08 24.43 5.76
C MET A 274 -2.46 23.17 6.38
N VAL A 275 -1.35 23.32 7.11
CA VAL A 275 -0.75 22.24 7.88
C VAL A 275 -1.60 21.95 9.12
N CYS A 276 -1.87 20.67 9.39
CA CYS A 276 -2.79 20.24 10.45
C CYS A 276 -4.25 20.69 10.25
N SER A 277 -4.65 21.16 9.06
CA SER A 277 -6.02 21.61 8.78
C SER A 277 -7.05 20.48 8.68
N GLN A 278 -6.59 19.24 8.49
CA GLN A 278 -7.41 18.02 8.32
C GLN A 278 -8.52 18.20 7.26
N GLY A 279 -8.26 19.01 6.23
CA GLY A 279 -9.21 19.28 5.15
C GLY A 279 -10.35 20.24 5.52
N THR A 280 -10.32 20.85 6.71
CA THR A 280 -11.43 21.69 7.22
C THR A 280 -11.34 23.16 6.77
N LEU A 281 -10.22 23.58 6.16
CA LEU A 281 -9.97 24.96 5.72
C LEU A 281 -9.84 25.12 4.20
N GLY A 282 -9.53 24.05 3.47
CA GLY A 282 -9.36 24.09 2.01
C GLY A 282 -8.72 22.82 1.47
N PHE A 283 -8.64 22.73 0.14
CA PHE A 283 -7.98 21.63 -0.57
C PHE A 283 -6.58 22.05 -1.01
N VAL A 284 -5.55 21.30 -0.62
CA VAL A 284 -4.17 21.51 -1.11
C VAL A 284 -4.03 20.79 -2.45
N ALA A 285 -3.90 21.54 -3.53
CA ALA A 285 -3.75 21.02 -4.89
C ALA A 285 -2.27 20.70 -5.24
N GLU A 286 -1.33 21.42 -4.62
CA GLU A 286 0.11 21.23 -4.78
C GLU A 286 0.85 21.82 -3.58
N ALA A 287 2.01 21.25 -3.24
CA ALA A 287 2.86 21.72 -2.15
C ALA A 287 4.32 21.78 -2.59
N VAL A 288 5.05 22.80 -2.12
CA VAL A 288 6.50 22.91 -2.26
C VAL A 288 7.15 22.77 -0.89
N PHE A 289 8.09 21.84 -0.76
CA PHE A 289 8.86 21.61 0.45
C PHE A 289 10.33 21.97 0.26
N ASP A 290 10.92 22.56 1.30
CA ASP A 290 12.36 22.48 1.51
C ASP A 290 12.70 21.05 1.95
N THR A 291 13.68 20.44 1.29
CA THR A 291 14.10 19.08 1.60
C THR A 291 15.15 19.06 2.72
N VAL A 292 15.35 17.89 3.31
CA VAL A 292 16.41 17.65 4.30
C VAL A 292 17.44 16.67 3.75
N SER A 293 18.65 16.70 4.30
CA SER A 293 19.70 15.76 3.92
C SER A 293 19.29 14.31 4.19
N LEU A 294 19.61 13.43 3.24
CA LEU A 294 19.59 11.99 3.46
C LEU A 294 20.79 11.61 4.33
N LEU A 295 20.57 10.74 5.32
CA LEU A 295 21.60 10.24 6.24
C LEU A 295 21.84 8.74 5.97
N PRO A 296 22.69 8.38 4.97
CA PRO A 296 22.82 7.00 4.51
C PRO A 296 23.63 6.10 5.44
N THR A 297 24.56 6.70 6.19
CA THR A 297 25.45 5.97 7.10
C THR A 297 24.78 5.86 8.47
N ARG A 298 24.74 4.65 9.03
CA ARG A 298 24.00 4.39 10.27
C ARG A 298 24.55 3.22 11.06
N ALA A 299 24.35 3.29 12.36
CA ALA A 299 24.52 2.18 13.30
C ALA A 299 23.28 2.09 14.18
N ALA A 300 22.83 0.87 14.48
CA ALA A 300 21.67 0.67 15.35
C ALA A 300 21.92 -0.44 16.38
N ALA A 301 21.22 -0.35 17.50
CA ALA A 301 21.18 -1.38 18.52
C ALA A 301 19.73 -1.67 18.91
N PHE A 302 19.42 -2.94 19.14
CA PHE A 302 18.17 -3.37 19.73
C PHE A 302 18.48 -3.83 21.17
N LEU A 303 17.97 -3.10 22.15
CA LEU A 303 18.39 -3.18 23.55
C LEU A 303 17.24 -3.68 24.42
N LEU A 304 17.39 -4.82 25.08
CA LEU A 304 16.34 -5.42 25.91
C LEU A 304 16.50 -5.04 27.39
N PHE A 305 15.38 -4.70 28.02
CA PHE A 305 15.26 -4.27 29.41
C PHE A 305 14.23 -5.14 30.14
N ASP A 306 14.42 -5.29 31.45
CA ASP A 306 13.51 -6.04 32.32
C ASP A 306 12.19 -5.29 32.54
N THR A 307 12.23 -3.95 32.53
CA THR A 307 11.06 -3.11 32.77
C THR A 307 10.94 -1.97 31.75
N LEU A 308 9.69 -1.58 31.45
CA LEU A 308 9.35 -0.42 30.63
C LEU A 308 9.97 0.87 31.19
N GLU A 309 10.00 1.02 32.51
CA GLU A 309 10.58 2.19 33.18
C GLU A 309 12.08 2.32 32.92
N HIS A 310 12.86 1.23 33.04
CA HIS A 310 14.30 1.27 32.78
C HIS A 310 14.60 1.60 31.31
N ALA A 311 13.81 1.07 30.37
CA ALA A 311 13.92 1.43 28.96
C ALA A 311 13.62 2.92 28.75
N ALA A 312 12.52 3.44 29.30
CA ALA A 312 12.13 4.83 29.16
C ALA A 312 13.11 5.82 29.82
N GLU A 313 13.75 5.45 30.94
CA GLU A 313 14.79 6.23 31.60
C GLU A 313 16.10 6.35 30.78
N ALA A 314 16.38 5.39 29.91
CA ALA A 314 17.57 5.41 29.06
C ALA A 314 17.42 6.33 27.84
N VAL A 315 16.19 6.61 27.40
CA VAL A 315 15.89 7.39 26.18
C VAL A 315 16.53 8.79 26.17
N PRO A 316 16.41 9.63 27.23
CA PRO A 316 17.04 10.94 27.24
C PRO A 316 18.57 10.86 27.22
N LYS A 317 19.16 9.79 27.79
CA LYS A 317 20.62 9.59 27.82
C LYS A 317 21.16 9.33 26.41
N PHE A 318 20.52 8.44 25.65
CA PHE A 318 20.89 8.18 24.25
C PHE A 318 20.70 9.42 23.36
N THR A 319 19.59 10.12 23.53
CA THR A 319 19.30 11.35 22.76
C THR A 319 20.35 12.43 23.03
N ALA A 320 20.72 12.65 24.31
CA ALA A 320 21.75 13.60 24.70
C ALA A 320 23.16 13.22 24.18
N ALA A 321 23.43 11.93 24.01
CA ALA A 321 24.69 11.41 23.45
C ALA A 321 24.78 11.50 21.92
N GLY A 322 23.68 11.86 21.22
CA GLY A 322 23.66 12.08 19.78
C GLY A 322 22.88 11.04 18.96
N ALA A 323 22.15 10.12 19.60
CA ALA A 323 21.24 9.23 18.87
C ALA A 323 20.07 10.04 18.27
N GLN A 324 19.78 9.83 16.98
CA GLN A 324 18.66 10.49 16.29
C GLN A 324 17.33 9.78 16.56
N VAL A 325 17.38 8.49 16.90
CA VAL A 325 16.20 7.66 17.16
C VAL A 325 16.42 6.87 18.44
N ALA A 326 15.39 6.82 19.28
CA ALA A 326 15.26 5.90 20.40
C ALA A 326 13.78 5.51 20.53
N GLU A 327 13.41 4.43 19.85
CA GLU A 327 12.05 3.88 19.84
C GLU A 327 11.83 2.96 21.03
N LEU A 328 10.77 3.19 21.79
CA LEU A 328 10.34 2.32 22.88
C LEU A 328 9.38 1.25 22.35
N LEU A 329 9.56 0.01 22.79
CA LEU A 329 8.67 -1.12 22.54
C LEU A 329 8.41 -1.86 23.86
N ASP A 330 7.16 -2.19 24.15
CA ASP A 330 6.82 -2.97 25.35
C ASP A 330 6.84 -4.49 25.10
N GLY A 331 6.68 -5.25 26.18
CA GLY A 331 6.80 -6.71 26.18
C GLY A 331 5.70 -7.39 25.35
N ARG A 332 4.49 -6.82 25.31
CA ARG A 332 3.41 -7.34 24.45
C ARG A 332 3.80 -7.22 22.98
N THR A 333 4.30 -6.06 22.60
CA THR A 333 4.77 -5.77 21.25
C THR A 333 5.90 -6.71 20.85
N LEU A 334 6.86 -6.96 21.74
CA LEU A 334 7.95 -7.91 21.51
C LEU A 334 7.46 -9.36 21.35
N ARG A 335 6.53 -9.81 22.21
CA ARG A 335 5.89 -11.14 22.07
C ARG A 335 5.16 -11.29 20.74
N ALA A 336 4.45 -10.25 20.29
CA ALA A 336 3.78 -10.25 18.99
C ALA A 336 4.75 -10.33 17.81
N CYS A 337 5.97 -9.81 17.96
CA CYS A 337 7.03 -9.91 16.95
C CYS A 337 7.63 -11.31 16.84
N ALA A 338 7.60 -12.11 17.90
CA ALA A 338 8.31 -13.39 17.98
C ALA A 338 7.88 -14.41 16.88
N GLN A 339 6.72 -14.20 16.26
CA GLN A 339 6.23 -14.99 15.13
C GLN A 339 6.84 -14.61 13.77
N LEU A 340 7.52 -13.46 13.68
CA LEU A 340 8.17 -13.03 12.46
C LEU A 340 9.45 -13.85 12.21
N PRO A 341 9.72 -14.32 10.98
CA PRO A 341 10.92 -15.11 10.67
C PRO A 341 12.25 -14.44 11.07
N ALA A 342 12.28 -13.11 11.08
CA ALA A 342 13.47 -12.32 11.41
C ALA A 342 13.59 -11.95 12.90
N ALA A 343 12.59 -12.26 13.72
CA ALA A 343 12.59 -11.97 15.16
C ALA A 343 13.30 -13.06 15.97
N ASN A 344 13.69 -12.73 17.21
CA ASN A 344 14.16 -13.74 18.15
C ASN A 344 12.95 -14.53 18.70
N PRO A 345 12.86 -15.86 18.46
CA PRO A 345 11.72 -16.66 18.93
C PRO A 345 11.61 -16.70 20.46
N ALA A 346 12.71 -16.48 21.20
CA ALA A 346 12.69 -16.40 22.66
C ALA A 346 11.85 -15.24 23.19
N TRP A 347 11.57 -14.22 22.36
CA TRP A 347 10.72 -13.10 22.76
C TRP A 347 9.29 -13.51 23.08
N ALA A 348 8.82 -14.66 22.59
CA ALA A 348 7.50 -15.20 22.92
C ALA A 348 7.32 -15.45 24.43
N GLU A 349 8.41 -15.70 25.15
CA GLU A 349 8.44 -16.04 26.58
C GLU A 349 8.72 -14.82 27.48
N LEU A 350 8.85 -13.61 26.92
CA LEU A 350 9.07 -12.39 27.71
C LEU A 350 7.85 -12.07 28.58
N HIS A 351 8.09 -11.66 29.83
CA HIS A 351 7.02 -11.25 30.72
C HIS A 351 6.42 -9.89 30.30
N SER A 352 5.26 -9.53 30.85
CA SER A 352 4.53 -8.30 30.47
C SER A 352 5.33 -7.03 30.74
N GLY A 353 6.18 -7.02 31.76
CA GLY A 353 7.02 -5.88 32.12
C GLY A 353 8.21 -5.64 31.19
N SER A 354 8.66 -6.65 30.43
CA SER A 354 9.84 -6.51 29.56
C SER A 354 9.66 -5.36 28.55
N ALA A 355 10.74 -4.74 28.13
CA ALA A 355 10.70 -3.67 27.13
C ALA A 355 11.98 -3.66 26.30
N ALA A 356 11.95 -2.99 25.16
CA ALA A 356 13.13 -2.79 24.34
C ALA A 356 13.26 -1.35 23.85
N LEU A 357 14.49 -0.95 23.55
CA LEU A 357 14.79 0.23 22.75
C LEU A 357 15.40 -0.17 21.40
N LEU A 358 14.88 0.38 20.31
CA LEU A 358 15.61 0.47 19.05
C LEU A 358 16.27 1.85 18.98
N VAL A 359 17.59 1.87 19.16
CA VAL A 359 18.41 3.09 19.14
C VAL A 359 19.18 3.14 17.83
N GLU A 360 19.13 4.27 17.13
CA GLU A 360 19.86 4.45 15.87
C GLU A 360 20.61 5.77 15.85
N VAL A 361 21.87 5.69 15.41
CA VAL A 361 22.72 6.81 15.06
C VAL A 361 22.78 6.90 13.54
N ARG A 362 22.44 8.06 13.00
CA ARG A 362 22.43 8.37 11.56
C ARG A 362 23.44 9.48 11.28
N ALA A 363 24.13 9.39 10.15
CA ALA A 363 25.11 10.37 9.73
C ALA A 363 25.11 10.54 8.21
N THR A 364 25.65 11.67 7.74
CA THR A 364 25.90 11.92 6.32
C THR A 364 27.05 11.08 5.77
N ASP A 365 27.99 10.69 6.63
CA ASP A 365 29.24 10.01 6.29
C ASP A 365 29.79 9.21 7.48
N GLU A 366 30.73 8.30 7.19
CA GLU A 366 31.41 7.46 8.19
C GLU A 366 32.21 8.26 9.22
N VAL A 367 32.81 9.39 8.83
CA VAL A 367 33.64 10.21 9.74
C VAL A 367 32.79 10.77 10.88
N THR A 368 31.61 11.28 10.55
CA THR A 368 30.65 11.79 11.52
C THR A 368 30.14 10.66 12.41
N LEU A 369 29.80 9.49 11.82
CA LEU A 369 29.38 8.32 12.60
C LEU A 369 30.46 7.84 13.57
N ASP A 370 31.72 7.74 13.12
CA ASP A 370 32.87 7.31 13.93
C ASP A 370 33.13 8.24 15.13
N SER A 371 32.77 9.51 15.01
CA SER A 371 32.90 10.47 16.11
C SER A 371 31.74 10.42 17.11
N THR A 372 30.53 10.10 16.66
CA THR A 372 29.31 10.12 17.50
C THR A 372 29.04 8.77 18.16
N LEU A 373 29.25 7.67 17.44
CA LEU A 373 28.90 6.32 17.91
C LEU A 373 29.54 5.96 19.27
N PRO A 374 30.83 6.24 19.54
CA PRO A 374 31.42 5.91 20.84
C PRO A 374 30.77 6.65 22.02
N LEU A 375 30.24 7.86 21.80
CA LEU A 375 29.53 8.63 22.83
C LEU A 375 28.19 7.97 23.16
N VAL A 376 27.50 7.46 22.15
CA VAL A 376 26.22 6.77 22.29
C VAL A 376 26.43 5.38 22.91
N GLU A 377 27.47 4.66 22.50
CA GLU A 377 27.85 3.36 23.08
C GLU A 377 28.20 3.45 24.57
N ALA A 378 28.82 4.55 25.01
CA ALA A 378 29.13 4.77 26.42
C ALA A 378 27.88 4.78 27.32
N VAL A 379 26.70 5.11 26.79
CA VAL A 379 25.43 5.07 27.54
C VAL A 379 25.05 3.64 27.96
N LEU A 380 25.52 2.62 27.23
CA LEU A 380 25.20 1.21 27.52
C LEU A 380 25.71 0.78 28.90
N THR A 381 26.78 1.37 29.42
CA THR A 381 27.33 1.00 30.74
C THR A 381 26.41 1.34 31.90
N ASP A 382 25.52 2.31 31.70
CA ASP A 382 24.59 2.82 32.72
C ASP A 382 23.18 2.24 32.55
N CYS A 383 22.99 1.31 31.61
CA CYS A 383 21.71 0.68 31.30
C CYS A 383 21.57 -0.68 32.00
N ALA A 384 20.42 -0.91 32.64
CA ALA A 384 20.05 -2.20 33.23
C ALA A 384 19.49 -3.15 32.16
N LEU A 385 20.35 -3.56 31.22
CA LEU A 385 19.98 -4.46 30.13
C LEU A 385 19.89 -5.91 30.63
N THR A 386 18.95 -6.69 30.08
CA THR A 386 18.82 -8.13 30.38
C THR A 386 19.85 -8.98 29.62
N GLU A 387 20.42 -8.43 28.55
CA GLU A 387 21.49 -9.01 27.74
C GLU A 387 22.49 -7.92 27.30
N PRO A 388 23.74 -8.28 26.94
CA PRO A 388 24.71 -7.30 26.46
C PRO A 388 24.22 -6.58 25.20
N GLY A 389 24.09 -5.26 25.26
CA GLY A 389 23.74 -4.43 24.12
C GLY A 389 24.92 -4.18 23.18
N GLN A 390 24.70 -4.27 21.87
CA GLN A 390 25.73 -3.99 20.86
C GLN A 390 25.14 -3.22 19.66
N PHE A 391 25.84 -2.17 19.21
CA PHE A 391 25.53 -1.51 17.95
C PHE A 391 26.10 -2.30 16.77
N THR A 392 25.31 -2.42 15.71
CA THR A 392 25.71 -2.99 14.43
C THR A 392 25.68 -1.94 13.33
N ARG A 393 26.61 -2.04 12.38
CA ARG A 393 26.60 -1.30 11.10
C ARG A 393 26.13 -2.17 9.94
N ASP A 394 25.82 -3.44 10.19
CA ASP A 394 25.31 -4.33 9.15
C ASP A 394 23.92 -3.85 8.69
N ARG A 395 23.86 -3.42 7.43
CA ARG A 395 22.64 -2.89 6.81
C ARG A 395 21.52 -3.92 6.79
N ALA A 396 21.82 -5.21 6.63
CA ALA A 396 20.81 -6.27 6.64
C ALA A 396 20.19 -6.40 8.03
N GLN A 397 21.03 -6.47 9.07
CA GLN A 397 20.54 -6.52 10.46
C GLN A 397 19.78 -5.25 10.87
N ILE A 398 20.22 -4.06 10.47
CA ILE A 398 19.50 -2.80 10.74
C ILE A 398 18.13 -2.81 10.03
N ALA A 399 18.07 -3.29 8.79
CA ALA A 399 16.80 -3.41 8.06
C ALA A 399 15.83 -4.35 8.78
N ILE A 400 16.32 -5.46 9.34
CA ILE A 400 15.53 -6.36 10.18
C ILE A 400 14.98 -5.63 11.41
N TYR A 401 15.80 -4.86 12.14
CA TYR A 401 15.32 -4.10 13.29
C TYR A 401 14.20 -3.12 12.93
N TRP A 402 14.35 -2.41 11.81
CA TRP A 402 13.31 -1.51 11.32
C TRP A 402 12.06 -2.25 10.84
N GLN A 403 12.21 -3.41 10.17
CA GLN A 403 11.09 -4.26 9.78
C GLN A 403 10.28 -4.71 11.00
N LEU A 404 10.94 -5.11 12.08
CA LEU A 404 10.30 -5.45 13.36
C LEU A 404 9.52 -4.25 13.89
N ARG A 405 10.13 -3.05 13.92
CA ARG A 405 9.50 -1.83 14.42
C ARG A 405 8.33 -1.30 13.56
N GLU A 406 8.42 -1.40 12.24
CA GLU A 406 7.40 -0.90 11.30
C GLU A 406 6.18 -1.82 11.23
N GLY A 407 6.36 -3.14 11.37
CA GLY A 407 5.28 -4.13 11.31
C GLY A 407 4.35 -4.20 12.54
N LEU A 408 4.74 -3.57 13.65
CA LEU A 408 4.12 -3.74 14.98
C LEU A 408 2.62 -3.50 15.02
N GLY A 409 2.15 -2.40 14.42
CA GLY A 409 0.73 -2.03 14.44
C GLY A 409 -0.14 -3.10 13.79
N GLY A 410 0.35 -3.74 12.73
CA GLY A 410 -0.29 -4.91 12.13
C GLY A 410 -0.32 -6.08 13.11
N LEU A 411 0.85 -6.54 13.56
CA LEU A 411 0.96 -7.73 14.41
C LEU A 411 0.13 -7.66 15.69
N VAL A 412 0.11 -6.51 16.36
CA VAL A 412 -0.75 -6.27 17.54
C VAL A 412 -2.23 -6.35 17.14
N GLY A 413 -2.59 -5.77 15.99
CA GLY A 413 -3.94 -5.88 15.42
C GLY A 413 -4.35 -7.30 15.06
N MET A 414 -3.42 -8.19 14.67
CA MET A 414 -3.71 -9.59 14.39
C MET A 414 -4.25 -10.32 15.62
N GLN A 415 -3.76 -9.96 16.81
CA GLN A 415 -4.13 -10.55 18.09
C GLN A 415 -5.46 -10.00 18.64
N ARG A 416 -6.15 -9.10 17.92
CA ARG A 416 -7.44 -8.57 18.35
C ARG A 416 -8.46 -9.71 18.50
N PRO A 417 -9.32 -9.67 19.53
CA PRO A 417 -10.48 -10.55 19.56
C PRO A 417 -11.36 -10.36 18.32
N VAL A 418 -11.93 -11.45 17.80
CA VAL A 418 -12.96 -11.39 16.74
C VAL A 418 -14.11 -10.50 17.21
N GLY A 419 -14.62 -9.63 16.34
CA GLY A 419 -15.62 -8.62 16.70
C GLY A 419 -15.06 -7.29 17.22
N ALA A 420 -13.82 -7.27 17.74
CA ALA A 420 -13.22 -6.04 18.26
C ALA A 420 -12.62 -5.17 17.14
N THR A 421 -12.81 -3.86 17.25
CA THR A 421 -12.13 -2.84 16.46
C THR A 421 -10.82 -2.48 17.14
N MET A 422 -9.74 -2.33 16.36
CA MET A 422 -8.49 -1.77 16.86
C MET A 422 -8.50 -0.25 16.66
N ILE A 423 -8.18 0.50 17.70
CA ILE A 423 -7.98 1.95 17.66
C ILE A 423 -6.51 2.23 17.92
N GLY A 424 -5.84 2.92 16.99
CA GLY A 424 -4.49 3.43 17.19
C GLY A 424 -4.52 4.84 17.76
N GLU A 425 -4.09 5.00 19.00
CA GLU A 425 -3.98 6.27 19.70
C GLU A 425 -2.54 6.76 19.80
N ASP A 426 -2.37 8.07 19.92
CA ASP A 426 -1.09 8.75 20.08
C ASP A 426 -1.20 9.97 21.00
N VAL A 427 -0.22 10.16 21.88
CA VAL A 427 -0.15 11.30 22.80
C VAL A 427 1.29 11.79 22.90
N CYS A 428 1.50 13.08 23.18
CA CYS A 428 2.83 13.63 23.39
C CYS A 428 2.95 14.24 24.79
N VAL A 429 4.03 13.92 25.49
CA VAL A 429 4.41 14.56 26.77
C VAL A 429 5.75 15.27 26.61
N PRO A 430 6.14 16.16 27.55
CA PRO A 430 7.49 16.70 27.56
C PRO A 430 8.55 15.58 27.61
N PRO A 431 9.59 15.58 26.75
CA PRO A 431 10.59 14.51 26.70
C PRO A 431 11.26 14.20 28.05
N ALA A 432 11.42 15.21 28.91
CA ALA A 432 11.98 15.05 30.25
C ALA A 432 11.12 14.19 31.21
N ARG A 433 9.86 13.91 30.86
CA ARG A 433 8.90 13.15 31.69
C ARG A 433 8.43 11.85 31.05
N VAL A 434 9.12 11.38 30.01
CA VAL A 434 8.79 10.16 29.27
C VAL A 434 8.69 8.92 30.18
N ALA A 435 9.63 8.71 31.09
CA ALA A 435 9.59 7.56 31.99
C ALA A 435 8.36 7.54 32.91
N GLU A 436 8.00 8.70 33.47
CA GLU A 436 6.82 8.83 34.33
C GLU A 436 5.53 8.61 33.54
N ALA A 437 5.43 9.20 32.34
CA ALA A 437 4.27 9.08 31.48
C ALA A 437 4.06 7.66 30.96
N ALA A 438 5.14 6.96 30.60
CA ALA A 438 5.08 5.57 30.15
C ALA A 438 4.45 4.67 31.22
N LYS A 439 4.87 4.85 32.47
CA LYS A 439 4.33 4.12 33.63
C LYS A 439 2.84 4.42 33.85
N ASP A 440 2.45 5.69 33.85
CA ASP A 440 1.06 6.06 34.09
C ASP A 440 0.13 5.60 32.95
N LEU A 441 0.58 5.70 31.69
CA LEU A 441 -0.17 5.23 30.53
C LEU A 441 -0.34 3.71 30.57
N ALA A 442 0.71 2.96 30.88
CA ALA A 442 0.63 1.51 31.05
C ALA A 442 -0.37 1.13 32.16
N ALA A 443 -0.34 1.84 33.30
CA ALA A 443 -1.28 1.63 34.40
C ALA A 443 -2.74 1.97 34.02
N LEU A 444 -2.94 3.03 33.23
CA LEU A 444 -4.27 3.41 32.74
C LEU A 444 -4.85 2.34 31.79
N LEU A 445 -4.04 1.84 30.86
CA LEU A 445 -4.41 0.76 29.95
C LEU A 445 -4.81 -0.51 30.75
N ASP A 446 -3.98 -0.92 31.70
CA ASP A 446 -4.23 -2.08 32.56
C ASP A 446 -5.51 -1.93 33.40
N THR A 447 -5.74 -0.74 33.98
CA THR A 447 -6.95 -0.43 34.77
C THR A 447 -8.25 -0.63 33.97
N HIS A 448 -8.20 -0.37 32.66
CA HIS A 448 -9.34 -0.52 31.75
C HIS A 448 -9.39 -1.88 31.04
N GLY A 449 -8.47 -2.81 31.36
CA GLY A 449 -8.41 -4.13 30.75
C GLY A 449 -7.90 -4.12 29.31
N TYR A 450 -7.26 -3.03 28.87
CA TYR A 450 -6.53 -2.98 27.62
C TYR A 450 -5.11 -3.46 27.89
N ASP A 451 -4.78 -4.68 27.48
CA ASP A 451 -3.44 -5.22 27.73
C ASP A 451 -2.39 -4.32 27.03
N PRO A 452 -1.45 -3.71 27.79
CA PRO A 452 -0.60 -2.63 27.31
C PRO A 452 0.10 -2.97 25.99
N SER A 453 0.04 -2.02 25.06
CA SER A 453 0.75 -2.04 23.77
C SER A 453 1.44 -0.70 23.53
N LEU A 454 2.17 -0.23 24.55
CA LEU A 454 2.84 1.06 24.54
C LEU A 454 4.13 0.99 23.72
N GLN A 455 4.21 1.83 22.71
CA GLN A 455 5.39 2.01 21.87
C GLN A 455 5.58 3.49 21.56
N GLY A 456 6.70 3.88 20.96
CA GLY A 456 6.75 5.18 20.29
C GLY A 456 8.10 5.85 20.19
N HIS A 457 8.07 7.02 19.55
CA HIS A 457 9.20 7.93 19.38
C HIS A 457 9.50 8.62 20.71
N ALA A 458 9.94 7.84 21.70
CA ALA A 458 10.12 8.27 23.07
C ALA A 458 11.12 9.44 23.17
N SER A 459 12.10 9.52 22.27
CA SER A 459 13.03 10.66 22.17
C SER A 459 12.32 12.01 21.96
N ALA A 460 11.15 12.00 21.31
CA ALA A 460 10.31 13.18 21.10
C ALA A 460 9.16 13.32 22.11
N GLY A 461 9.07 12.43 23.11
CA GLY A 461 7.97 12.39 24.06
C GLY A 461 6.66 11.83 23.51
N ASN A 462 6.69 11.19 22.33
CA ASN A 462 5.49 10.67 21.66
C ASN A 462 5.28 9.19 21.97
N PHE A 463 4.09 8.86 22.46
CA PHE A 463 3.65 7.49 22.73
C PHE A 463 2.50 7.11 21.81
N HIS A 464 2.51 5.86 21.36
CA HIS A 464 1.43 5.21 20.64
C HIS A 464 0.97 3.99 21.44
N PHE A 465 -0.33 3.73 21.40
CA PHE A 465 -0.90 2.53 21.99
C PHE A 465 -2.17 2.13 21.23
N CYS A 466 -2.52 0.84 21.33
CA CYS A 466 -3.71 0.32 20.69
C CYS A 466 -4.79 -0.03 21.72
N LEU A 467 -6.04 0.30 21.40
CA LEU A 467 -7.21 -0.13 22.15
C LEU A 467 -7.97 -1.17 21.33
N MET A 468 -8.35 -2.29 21.95
CA MET A 468 -9.16 -3.33 21.33
C MET A 468 -10.58 -3.22 21.90
N VAL A 469 -11.53 -2.72 21.10
CA VAL A 469 -12.87 -2.38 21.60
C VAL A 469 -13.96 -2.99 20.73
N ASP A 470 -14.87 -3.73 21.35
CA ASP A 470 -16.09 -4.20 20.68
C ASP A 470 -17.21 -3.15 20.80
N PHE A 471 -17.38 -2.38 19.72
CA PHE A 471 -18.42 -1.36 19.59
C PHE A 471 -19.81 -1.92 19.23
N SER A 472 -19.98 -3.24 19.15
CA SER A 472 -21.32 -3.84 19.11
C SER A 472 -21.96 -3.89 20.50
N THR A 473 -21.17 -3.77 21.57
CA THR A 473 -21.63 -3.86 22.97
C THR A 473 -21.72 -2.50 23.65
N ALA A 474 -22.66 -2.35 24.59
CA ALA A 474 -22.75 -1.15 25.43
C ALA A 474 -21.57 -1.05 26.42
N GLU A 475 -21.09 -2.20 26.93
CA GLU A 475 -19.95 -2.27 27.85
C GLU A 475 -18.67 -1.74 27.18
N GLY A 476 -18.35 -2.22 25.97
CA GLY A 476 -17.19 -1.74 25.22
C GLY A 476 -17.23 -0.23 24.96
N LYS A 477 -18.39 0.30 24.56
CA LYS A 477 -18.58 1.76 24.36
C LYS A 477 -18.40 2.56 25.64
N ASN A 478 -18.99 2.10 26.75
CA ASN A 478 -18.91 2.81 28.03
C ASN A 478 -17.49 2.77 28.62
N ASN A 479 -16.79 1.65 28.51
CA ASN A 479 -15.40 1.54 28.96
C ASN A 479 -14.48 2.47 28.14
N TYR A 480 -14.68 2.50 26.82
CA TYR A 480 -13.95 3.41 25.94
C TYR A 480 -14.19 4.88 26.30
N ALA A 481 -15.44 5.30 26.49
CA ALA A 481 -15.76 6.68 26.90
C ALA A 481 -15.05 7.07 28.21
N LYS A 482 -15.10 6.18 29.21
CA LYS A 482 -14.43 6.40 30.51
C LYS A 482 -12.91 6.48 30.36
N PHE A 483 -12.31 5.58 29.58
CA PHE A 483 -10.88 5.61 29.30
C PHE A 483 -10.45 6.93 28.66
N MET A 484 -11.22 7.43 27.68
CA MET A 484 -10.90 8.69 27.01
C MET A 484 -10.96 9.88 27.97
N ASP A 485 -11.95 9.95 28.86
CA ASP A 485 -12.03 11.00 29.89
C ASP A 485 -10.80 10.98 30.82
N GLU A 486 -10.38 9.81 31.28
CA GLU A 486 -9.21 9.65 32.17
C GLU A 486 -7.88 9.90 31.45
N LEU A 487 -7.76 9.49 30.18
CA LEU A 487 -6.61 9.79 29.33
C LEU A 487 -6.46 11.30 29.14
N VAL A 488 -7.56 12.01 28.86
CA VAL A 488 -7.54 13.45 28.66
C VAL A 488 -7.07 14.19 29.91
N GLU A 489 -7.59 13.81 31.09
CA GLU A 489 -7.15 14.36 32.37
C GLU A 489 -5.68 14.06 32.66
N LEU A 490 -5.22 12.83 32.40
CA LEU A 490 -3.82 12.45 32.60
C LEU A 490 -2.89 13.31 31.74
N ILE A 491 -3.16 13.41 30.44
CA ILE A 491 -2.25 14.08 29.50
C ILE A 491 -2.29 15.60 29.69
N THR A 492 -3.49 16.20 29.72
CA THR A 492 -3.61 17.66 29.79
C THR A 492 -3.43 18.21 31.21
N GLY A 493 -3.90 17.49 32.23
CA GLY A 493 -3.82 17.92 33.62
C GLY A 493 -2.46 17.65 34.27
N LYS A 494 -1.96 16.41 34.21
CA LYS A 494 -0.70 16.03 34.88
C LYS A 494 0.55 16.41 34.09
N TYR A 495 0.52 16.24 32.76
CA TYR A 495 1.70 16.42 31.90
C TYR A 495 1.73 17.71 31.11
N ASP A 496 0.58 18.41 31.01
CA ASP A 496 0.36 19.48 30.04
C ASP A 496 0.78 19.08 28.61
N GLY A 497 0.61 17.80 28.30
CA GLY A 497 0.97 17.18 27.03
C GLY A 497 -0.05 17.47 25.92
N SER A 498 0.23 16.99 24.71
CA SER A 498 -0.72 17.02 23.61
C SER A 498 -1.51 15.73 23.52
N LEU A 499 -2.82 15.85 23.29
CA LEU A 499 -3.70 14.70 23.07
C LEU A 499 -3.46 14.04 21.71
N LYS A 500 -2.77 14.71 20.80
CA LYS A 500 -2.38 14.16 19.49
C LYS A 500 -1.02 14.69 19.08
N ALA A 501 -0.08 13.78 18.86
CA ALA A 501 1.25 14.13 18.42
C ALA A 501 1.32 14.32 16.90
N GLU A 502 0.76 13.36 16.14
CA GLU A 502 0.95 13.29 14.68
C GLU A 502 -0.23 12.71 13.89
N HIS A 503 -1.17 12.01 14.53
CA HIS A 503 -2.32 11.43 13.83
C HIS A 503 -3.49 12.40 13.60
N GLY A 504 -3.36 13.64 14.09
CA GLY A 504 -4.40 14.69 14.04
C GLY A 504 -5.58 14.42 14.98
N SER A 505 -6.29 15.48 15.38
CA SER A 505 -7.50 15.37 16.22
C SER A 505 -8.58 14.41 15.68
N GLY A 506 -8.82 14.47 14.36
CA GLY A 506 -9.95 13.81 13.71
C GLY A 506 -11.28 14.07 14.40
N ARG A 507 -12.17 13.08 14.35
CA ARG A 507 -13.42 13.05 15.13
C ARG A 507 -13.16 12.64 16.57
N ASN A 508 -12.12 11.82 16.79
CA ASN A 508 -11.87 11.20 18.08
C ASN A 508 -11.52 12.19 19.19
N MET A 509 -10.68 13.19 18.87
CA MET A 509 -10.25 14.20 19.84
C MET A 509 -10.91 15.56 19.67
N ALA A 510 -11.75 15.75 18.65
CA ALA A 510 -12.49 16.99 18.44
C ALA A 510 -13.22 17.53 19.69
N PRO A 511 -13.94 16.71 20.50
CA PRO A 511 -14.64 17.22 21.68
C PRO A 511 -13.71 17.63 22.83
N PHE A 512 -12.45 17.21 22.80
CA PHE A 512 -11.47 17.44 23.86
C PHE A 512 -10.48 18.57 23.56
N VAL A 513 -10.48 19.11 22.33
CA VAL A 513 -9.70 20.32 21.96
C VAL A 513 -9.88 21.48 22.96
N PRO A 514 -11.09 21.80 23.46
CA PRO A 514 -11.27 22.85 24.46
C PRO A 514 -10.55 22.58 25.79
N ILE A 515 -10.35 21.31 26.15
CA ILE A 515 -9.69 20.91 27.39
C ILE A 515 -8.17 21.11 27.26
N GLU A 516 -7.57 20.76 26.13
CA GLU A 516 -6.14 20.96 25.89
C GLU A 516 -5.74 22.43 25.76
N TRP A 517 -6.55 23.21 25.05
CA TRP A 517 -6.22 24.58 24.64
C TRP A 517 -6.86 25.67 25.50
N GLY A 518 -7.95 25.36 26.20
CA GLY A 518 -8.79 26.34 26.89
C GLY A 518 -9.70 27.13 25.94
N ASP A 519 -10.67 27.82 26.52
CA ASP A 519 -11.75 28.49 25.78
C ASP A 519 -11.23 29.55 24.80
N LYS A 520 -10.26 30.37 25.22
CA LYS A 520 -9.76 31.49 24.41
C LYS A 520 -9.12 31.02 23.09
N ALA A 521 -8.17 30.09 23.18
CA ALA A 521 -7.52 29.52 22.00
C ALA A 521 -8.52 28.75 21.13
N THR A 522 -9.45 28.02 21.74
CA THR A 522 -10.50 27.29 21.03
C THR A 522 -11.45 28.21 20.28
N ASP A 523 -11.84 29.34 20.87
CA ASP A 523 -12.68 30.32 20.20
C ASP A 523 -11.96 30.98 19.02
N LEU A 524 -10.65 31.22 19.11
CA LEU A 524 -9.86 31.62 17.94
C LEU A 524 -9.90 30.55 16.84
N MET A 525 -9.80 29.27 17.18
CA MET A 525 -9.94 28.19 16.19
C MET A 525 -11.33 28.21 15.51
N TRP A 526 -12.40 28.46 16.26
CA TRP A 526 -13.74 28.65 15.68
C TRP A 526 -13.85 29.91 14.81
N GLN A 527 -13.18 31.00 15.18
CA GLN A 527 -13.11 32.20 14.34
C GLN A 527 -12.40 31.90 13.02
N ILE A 528 -11.27 31.19 13.06
CA ILE A 528 -10.55 30.72 11.86
C ILE A 528 -11.47 29.89 10.98
N LYS A 529 -12.13 28.86 11.52
CA LYS A 529 -13.06 28.01 10.76
C LYS A 529 -14.16 28.83 10.08
N ARG A 530 -14.75 29.81 10.78
CA ARG A 530 -15.80 30.69 10.22
C ARG A 530 -15.28 31.65 9.16
N LEU A 531 -14.04 32.09 9.25
CA LEU A 531 -13.42 32.95 8.22
C LEU A 531 -13.20 32.19 6.91
N PHE A 532 -12.76 30.93 6.99
CA PHE A 532 -12.53 30.10 5.81
C PHE A 532 -13.82 29.52 5.24
N ASP A 533 -14.70 29.03 6.12
CA ASP A 533 -15.87 28.25 5.76
C ASP A 533 -17.11 28.71 6.55
N PRO A 534 -17.63 29.92 6.25
CA PRO A 534 -18.78 30.48 6.96
C PRO A 534 -20.07 29.65 6.78
N HIS A 535 -20.11 28.79 5.78
CA HIS A 535 -21.26 27.92 5.48
C HIS A 535 -21.12 26.52 6.07
N GLY A 536 -19.98 26.17 6.67
CA GLY A 536 -19.75 24.86 7.28
C GLY A 536 -19.74 23.70 6.28
N VAL A 537 -19.26 23.92 5.06
CA VAL A 537 -19.19 22.93 3.98
C VAL A 537 -18.15 21.84 4.27
N LEU A 538 -16.98 22.22 4.78
CA LEU A 538 -15.84 21.30 4.88
C LEU A 538 -15.84 20.49 6.17
N ALA A 539 -15.90 19.16 6.00
CA ALA A 539 -15.63 18.13 7.01
C ALA A 539 -16.19 18.45 8.41
N PRO A 540 -17.53 18.51 8.57
CA PRO A 540 -18.16 18.80 9.85
C PRO A 540 -17.76 17.78 10.93
N ASP A 541 -17.61 18.28 12.15
CA ASP A 541 -17.21 17.51 13.34
C ASP A 541 -15.84 16.83 13.25
N VAL A 542 -15.02 17.20 12.25
CA VAL A 542 -13.60 16.87 12.20
C VAL A 542 -12.82 18.03 12.81
N MET A 543 -11.91 17.71 13.73
CA MET A 543 -11.07 18.62 14.51
C MET A 543 -11.79 19.55 15.48
N LEU A 544 -12.90 20.17 15.06
CA LEU A 544 -13.70 21.05 15.90
C LEU A 544 -15.15 20.60 15.89
N THR A 545 -15.72 20.49 17.09
CA THR A 545 -17.13 20.15 17.28
C THR A 545 -17.67 20.87 18.52
N ARG A 546 -18.98 21.10 18.53
CA ARG A 546 -19.70 21.56 19.73
C ARG A 546 -20.39 20.40 20.45
N ASP A 547 -20.39 19.21 19.86
CA ASP A 547 -20.92 18.00 20.45
C ASP A 547 -19.84 17.26 21.25
N ARG A 548 -19.99 17.30 22.58
CA ARG A 548 -19.06 16.67 23.53
C ARG A 548 -19.04 15.14 23.42
N THR A 549 -20.03 14.53 22.76
CA THR A 549 -20.15 13.07 22.61
C THR A 549 -19.85 12.58 21.19
N SER A 550 -19.38 13.46 20.31
CA SER A 550 -19.11 13.15 18.89
C SER A 550 -18.17 11.95 18.70
N HIS A 551 -17.18 11.79 19.58
CA HIS A 551 -16.24 10.66 19.58
C HIS A 551 -16.88 9.28 19.87
N LEU A 552 -18.15 9.25 20.30
CA LEU A 552 -18.92 8.02 20.55
C LEU A 552 -19.96 7.73 19.45
N LYS A 553 -20.00 8.56 18.40
CA LYS A 553 -20.94 8.43 17.29
C LYS A 553 -20.26 7.78 16.09
N HIS A 554 -21.06 7.13 15.24
CA HIS A 554 -20.58 6.51 13.98
C HIS A 554 -19.49 5.45 14.16
N LEU A 555 -19.40 4.85 15.35
CA LEU A 555 -18.48 3.75 15.64
C LEU A 555 -18.92 2.48 14.90
N GLN A 556 -17.98 1.81 14.25
CA GLN A 556 -18.25 0.64 13.42
C GLN A 556 -18.18 -0.69 14.18
N SER A 557 -19.04 -1.63 13.81
CA SER A 557 -18.90 -3.04 14.18
C SER A 557 -17.89 -3.75 13.28
N MET A 558 -17.28 -4.83 13.76
CA MET A 558 -16.37 -5.70 12.98
C MET A 558 -16.97 -7.10 12.85
N PRO A 559 -18.01 -7.31 12.01
CA PRO A 559 -18.62 -8.63 11.86
C PRO A 559 -17.60 -9.65 11.34
N ARG A 560 -17.78 -10.91 11.75
CA ARG A 560 -16.94 -12.01 11.27
C ARG A 560 -17.12 -12.17 9.77
N VAL A 561 -16.01 -12.32 9.06
CA VAL A 561 -15.93 -12.59 7.62
C VAL A 561 -15.09 -13.85 7.37
N GLU A 562 -14.70 -14.09 6.12
CA GLU A 562 -13.85 -15.22 5.75
C GLU A 562 -12.52 -15.19 6.53
N ASP A 563 -12.06 -16.36 6.98
CA ASP A 563 -10.85 -16.47 7.84
C ASP A 563 -9.60 -15.84 7.16
N THR A 564 -9.50 -15.89 5.82
CA THR A 564 -8.42 -15.25 5.03
C THR A 564 -8.31 -13.74 5.24
N ILE A 565 -9.41 -13.06 5.59
CA ILE A 565 -9.47 -11.61 5.73
C ILE A 565 -9.94 -11.13 7.11
N GLU A 566 -10.32 -12.06 8.00
CA GLU A 566 -10.88 -11.73 9.32
C GLU A 566 -9.98 -10.75 10.05
N HIS A 567 -8.67 -11.02 10.14
CA HIS A 567 -7.72 -10.20 10.91
C HIS A 567 -7.50 -8.78 10.35
N CYS A 568 -8.09 -8.40 9.21
CA CYS A 568 -7.94 -7.07 8.64
C CYS A 568 -8.37 -5.96 9.59
N ILE A 569 -7.48 -4.99 9.80
CA ILE A 569 -7.69 -3.78 10.61
C ILE A 569 -8.05 -2.54 9.76
N GLU A 570 -8.33 -2.73 8.47
CA GLU A 570 -8.72 -1.65 7.54
C GLU A 570 -7.70 -0.49 7.38
N CYS A 571 -6.41 -0.73 7.61
CA CYS A 571 -5.37 0.31 7.53
C CYS A 571 -5.13 0.89 6.12
N GLY A 572 -5.45 0.14 5.06
CA GLY A 572 -5.34 0.61 3.68
C GLY A 572 -3.94 0.56 3.06
N PHE A 573 -2.97 -0.07 3.73
CA PHE A 573 -1.59 -0.16 3.23
C PHE A 573 -1.49 -0.95 1.92
N CYS A 574 -2.36 -1.93 1.73
CA CYS A 574 -2.45 -2.77 0.54
C CYS A 574 -3.04 -2.08 -0.71
N GLU A 575 -3.58 -0.86 -0.61
CA GLU A 575 -4.33 -0.27 -1.72
C GLU A 575 -3.47 0.17 -2.90
N HIS A 576 -2.32 0.77 -2.62
CA HIS A 576 -1.45 1.37 -3.65
C HIS A 576 -0.81 0.33 -4.58
N VAL A 577 -0.69 -0.93 -4.15
CA VAL A 577 -0.13 -2.03 -4.95
C VAL A 577 -1.16 -2.78 -5.78
N CYS A 578 -2.45 -2.51 -5.59
CA CYS A 578 -3.51 -3.30 -6.22
C CYS A 578 -3.60 -3.01 -7.73
N PRO A 579 -3.69 -4.05 -8.59
CA PRO A 579 -3.86 -3.85 -10.03
C PRO A 579 -5.13 -3.09 -10.40
N SER A 580 -6.22 -3.26 -9.64
CA SER A 580 -7.51 -2.62 -9.89
C SER A 580 -7.67 -1.24 -9.23
N ARG A 581 -6.60 -0.64 -8.67
CA ARG A 581 -6.65 0.63 -7.92
C ARG A 581 -7.20 1.81 -8.73
N HIS A 582 -7.04 1.78 -10.05
CA HIS A 582 -7.55 2.79 -10.99
C HIS A 582 -8.79 2.34 -11.77
N LEU A 583 -9.32 1.13 -11.48
CA LEU A 583 -10.46 0.55 -12.21
C LEU A 583 -11.70 0.41 -11.31
N THR A 584 -11.61 -0.41 -10.26
CA THR A 584 -12.75 -0.83 -9.43
C THR A 584 -12.39 -0.74 -7.94
N THR A 585 -12.28 -1.87 -7.24
CA THR A 585 -12.01 -1.95 -5.80
C THR A 585 -10.57 -2.36 -5.50
N THR A 586 -10.05 -1.88 -4.37
CA THR A 586 -8.78 -2.32 -3.77
C THR A 586 -9.00 -3.35 -2.66
N PRO A 587 -7.96 -4.03 -2.12
CA PRO A 587 -8.14 -5.12 -1.15
C PRO A 587 -8.86 -4.67 0.12
N ARG A 588 -8.52 -3.51 0.70
CA ARG A 588 -9.27 -2.96 1.84
C ARG A 588 -10.73 -2.70 1.47
N GLN A 589 -10.97 -2.08 0.32
CA GLN A 589 -12.32 -1.77 -0.17
C GLN A 589 -13.18 -3.04 -0.34
N ARG A 590 -12.60 -4.14 -0.83
CA ARG A 590 -13.27 -5.45 -0.92
C ARG A 590 -13.72 -5.96 0.45
N ILE A 591 -12.83 -5.87 1.44
CA ILE A 591 -13.09 -6.29 2.81
C ILE A 591 -14.19 -5.43 3.45
N VAL A 592 -14.14 -4.10 3.27
CA VAL A 592 -15.18 -3.17 3.76
C VAL A 592 -16.55 -3.53 3.18
N VAL A 593 -16.62 -3.85 1.88
CA VAL A 593 -17.86 -4.28 1.23
C VAL A 593 -18.33 -5.64 1.74
N ARG A 594 -17.43 -6.63 1.90
CA ARG A 594 -17.78 -7.94 2.49
C ARG A 594 -18.32 -7.80 3.91
N ARG A 595 -17.70 -6.98 4.75
CA ARG A 595 -18.21 -6.67 6.10
C ARG A 595 -19.58 -6.03 6.04
N GLU A 596 -19.83 -5.12 5.10
CA GLU A 596 -21.17 -4.56 4.94
C GLU A 596 -22.21 -5.61 4.54
N MET A 597 -21.87 -6.54 3.64
CA MET A 597 -22.76 -7.65 3.33
C MET A 597 -23.11 -8.44 4.59
N GLU A 598 -22.14 -8.76 5.45
CA GLU A 598 -22.41 -9.45 6.71
C GLU A 598 -23.19 -8.61 7.72
N ARG A 599 -23.02 -7.28 7.77
CA ARG A 599 -23.88 -6.40 8.59
C ARG A 599 -25.35 -6.46 8.17
N GLN A 600 -25.64 -6.64 6.88
CA GLN A 600 -27.01 -6.74 6.37
C GLN A 600 -27.74 -7.99 6.91
N GLY A 601 -27.01 -9.05 7.25
CA GLY A 601 -27.61 -10.33 7.64
C GLY A 601 -28.16 -11.08 6.42
N GLY A 602 -29.43 -11.51 6.46
CA GLY A 602 -30.07 -12.28 5.39
C GLY A 602 -30.23 -11.56 4.05
N ASP A 603 -31.16 -12.03 3.22
CA ASP A 603 -31.40 -11.46 1.88
C ASP A 603 -32.10 -10.08 1.94
N THR A 604 -31.29 -9.01 1.93
CA THR A 604 -31.77 -7.62 1.82
C THR A 604 -31.55 -7.06 0.41
N PRO A 605 -32.33 -6.05 -0.03
CA PRO A 605 -32.09 -5.36 -1.31
C PRO A 605 -30.65 -4.86 -1.48
N LEU A 606 -30.05 -4.31 -0.41
CA LEU A 606 -28.68 -3.83 -0.45
C LEU A 606 -27.68 -5.00 -0.53
N ARG A 607 -27.86 -6.08 0.23
CA ARG A 607 -26.97 -7.26 0.13
C ARG A 607 -26.98 -7.82 -1.30
N ARG A 608 -28.15 -7.90 -1.95
CA ARG A 608 -28.25 -8.31 -3.38
C ARG A 608 -27.54 -7.35 -4.33
N ALA A 609 -27.77 -6.05 -4.19
CA ALA A 609 -27.12 -5.04 -5.04
C ALA A 609 -25.59 -5.07 -4.88
N LEU A 610 -25.10 -5.21 -3.64
CA LEU A 610 -23.68 -5.35 -3.37
C LEU A 610 -23.13 -6.64 -3.96
N LEU A 611 -23.79 -7.79 -3.81
CA LEU A 611 -23.33 -9.06 -4.37
C LEU A 611 -23.23 -8.99 -5.89
N GLU A 612 -24.25 -8.46 -6.56
CA GLU A 612 -24.26 -8.28 -8.02
C GLU A 612 -23.12 -7.38 -8.49
N GLN A 613 -22.87 -6.27 -7.79
CA GLN A 613 -21.80 -5.34 -8.16
C GLN A 613 -20.41 -5.89 -7.81
N TYR A 614 -20.29 -6.65 -6.72
CA TYR A 614 -19.03 -7.22 -6.24
C TYR A 614 -18.43 -8.26 -7.19
N GLU A 615 -19.27 -8.94 -7.96
CA GLU A 615 -18.85 -9.89 -9.00
C GLU A 615 -17.77 -9.28 -9.90
N TYR A 616 -18.12 -8.22 -10.63
CA TYR A 616 -17.15 -7.57 -11.52
C TYR A 616 -16.11 -6.78 -10.71
N ASP A 617 -16.56 -5.94 -9.78
CA ASP A 617 -15.72 -4.95 -9.11
C ASP A 617 -14.68 -5.55 -8.15
N ALA A 618 -14.85 -6.80 -7.72
CA ALA A 618 -13.93 -7.47 -6.81
C ALA A 618 -13.47 -8.84 -7.33
N VAL A 619 -14.38 -9.74 -7.71
CA VAL A 619 -14.01 -11.11 -8.11
C VAL A 619 -13.34 -11.10 -9.47
N GLU A 620 -13.97 -10.50 -10.48
CA GLU A 620 -13.48 -10.53 -11.85
C GLU A 620 -12.30 -9.56 -12.06
N THR A 621 -12.33 -8.37 -11.48
CA THR A 621 -11.23 -7.40 -11.64
C THR A 621 -10.05 -7.61 -10.68
N CYS A 622 -10.03 -8.68 -9.89
CA CYS A 622 -8.83 -9.09 -9.16
C CYS A 622 -7.90 -9.92 -10.05
N ALA A 623 -6.61 -9.57 -10.11
CA ALA A 623 -5.63 -10.41 -10.79
C ALA A 623 -5.47 -11.78 -10.08
N GLY A 624 -5.58 -11.80 -8.75
CA GLY A 624 -5.27 -12.98 -7.93
C GLY A 624 -3.76 -13.21 -7.80
N ASP A 625 -2.98 -12.13 -7.81
CA ASP A 625 -1.52 -12.13 -7.87
C ASP A 625 -0.84 -12.13 -6.49
N GLY A 626 -1.58 -11.89 -5.41
CA GLY A 626 -1.03 -11.87 -4.05
C GLY A 626 -0.29 -10.58 -3.66
N SER A 627 -0.17 -9.59 -4.56
CA SER A 627 0.63 -8.37 -4.28
C SER A 627 0.13 -7.60 -3.05
N CYS A 628 -1.14 -7.74 -2.69
CA CYS A 628 -1.70 -7.12 -1.50
C CYS A 628 -1.15 -7.70 -0.19
N SER A 629 -0.75 -8.98 -0.18
CA SER A 629 -0.20 -9.64 1.00
C SER A 629 1.21 -9.11 1.32
N LEU A 630 2.04 -8.91 0.29
CA LEU A 630 3.38 -8.31 0.40
C LEU A 630 3.37 -6.90 1.02
N ALA A 631 2.33 -6.12 0.72
CA ALA A 631 2.15 -4.78 1.29
C ALA A 631 1.36 -4.77 2.61
N CYS A 632 0.72 -5.89 2.98
CA CYS A 632 -0.06 -5.98 4.19
C CYS A 632 0.85 -6.40 5.35
N PRO A 633 0.87 -5.67 6.49
CA PRO A 633 1.66 -6.08 7.65
C PRO A 633 1.13 -7.35 8.32
N LEU A 634 -0.02 -7.86 7.87
CA LEU A 634 -0.68 -9.08 8.32
C LEU A 634 -0.64 -10.21 7.28
N ASP A 635 0.03 -9.99 6.14
CA ASP A 635 0.07 -10.94 5.01
C ASP A 635 -1.32 -11.37 4.49
N ILE A 636 -2.31 -10.47 4.58
CA ILE A 636 -3.67 -10.74 4.12
C ILE A 636 -3.72 -10.74 2.59
N ASP A 637 -4.10 -11.89 2.01
CA ASP A 637 -4.23 -12.08 0.57
C ASP A 637 -5.71 -12.14 0.12
N THR A 638 -6.24 -10.99 -0.33
CA THR A 638 -7.57 -10.99 -0.97
C THR A 638 -7.60 -11.71 -2.32
N GLY A 639 -6.45 -11.92 -2.96
CA GLY A 639 -6.32 -12.72 -4.18
C GLY A 639 -6.71 -14.17 -3.94
N THR A 640 -6.23 -14.78 -2.86
CA THR A 640 -6.66 -16.11 -2.41
C THR A 640 -8.17 -16.14 -2.15
N MET A 641 -8.73 -15.16 -1.42
CA MET A 641 -10.18 -15.08 -1.22
C MET A 641 -10.97 -15.00 -2.53
N MET A 642 -10.52 -14.20 -3.51
CA MET A 642 -11.20 -14.11 -4.81
C MET A 642 -11.10 -15.43 -5.60
N LYS A 643 -9.98 -16.16 -5.52
CA LYS A 643 -9.85 -17.51 -6.12
C LYS A 643 -10.84 -18.50 -5.48
N THR A 644 -11.07 -18.41 -4.16
CA THR A 644 -12.09 -19.21 -3.47
C THR A 644 -13.51 -18.88 -3.95
N PHE A 645 -13.84 -17.61 -4.17
CA PHE A 645 -15.15 -17.23 -4.72
C PHE A 645 -15.35 -17.74 -6.15
N ARG A 646 -14.36 -17.57 -7.03
CA ARG A 646 -14.36 -18.19 -8.37
C ARG A 646 -14.57 -19.69 -8.31
N HIS A 647 -13.92 -20.36 -7.36
CA HIS A 647 -14.09 -21.79 -7.15
C HIS A 647 -15.55 -22.13 -6.80
N SER A 648 -16.15 -21.36 -5.88
CA SER A 648 -17.53 -21.58 -5.44
C SER A 648 -18.59 -21.38 -6.55
N GLU A 649 -18.24 -20.67 -7.62
CA GLU A 649 -19.08 -20.46 -8.81
C GLU A 649 -19.02 -21.64 -9.80
N HIS A 650 -17.99 -22.49 -9.73
CA HIS A 650 -17.84 -23.62 -10.64
C HIS A 650 -18.85 -24.73 -10.33
N THR A 651 -19.61 -25.13 -11.34
CA THR A 651 -20.44 -26.33 -11.26
C THR A 651 -19.60 -27.60 -11.38
N ALA A 652 -20.11 -28.72 -10.86
CA ALA A 652 -19.49 -30.04 -11.03
C ALA A 652 -19.27 -30.45 -12.51
N ARG A 653 -20.01 -29.86 -13.46
CA ARG A 653 -19.78 -30.09 -14.90
C ARG A 653 -18.59 -29.28 -15.42
N GLN A 654 -18.41 -28.06 -14.94
CA GLN A 654 -17.26 -27.21 -15.28
C GLN A 654 -15.97 -27.81 -14.71
N GLU A 655 -15.96 -28.25 -13.45
CA GLU A 655 -14.82 -28.96 -12.85
C GLU A 655 -14.43 -30.21 -13.65
N LYS A 656 -15.40 -31.07 -14.01
CA LYS A 656 -15.14 -32.23 -14.88
C LYS A 656 -14.59 -31.85 -16.24
N THR A 657 -15.07 -30.74 -16.82
CA THR A 657 -14.57 -30.25 -18.11
C THR A 657 -13.13 -29.74 -17.97
N ALA A 658 -12.84 -28.99 -16.91
CA ALA A 658 -11.49 -28.50 -16.61
C ALA A 658 -10.52 -29.67 -16.41
N LEU A 659 -10.91 -30.70 -15.64
CA LEU A 659 -10.12 -31.92 -15.48
C LEU A 659 -9.84 -32.62 -16.82
N LEU A 660 -10.86 -32.78 -17.68
CA LEU A 660 -10.67 -33.37 -19.02
C LEU A 660 -9.73 -32.54 -19.91
N VAL A 661 -9.74 -31.21 -19.77
CA VAL A 661 -8.81 -30.32 -20.49
C VAL A 661 -7.40 -30.46 -19.91
N ALA A 662 -7.26 -30.60 -18.59
CA ALA A 662 -5.99 -30.86 -17.91
C ALA A 662 -5.36 -32.19 -18.33
N GLU A 663 -6.12 -33.29 -18.32
CA GLU A 663 -5.69 -34.61 -18.81
C GLU A 663 -5.28 -34.59 -20.29
N ARG A 664 -5.78 -33.62 -21.07
CA ARG A 664 -5.49 -33.47 -22.51
C ARG A 664 -4.61 -32.27 -22.81
N TRP A 665 -3.90 -31.74 -21.82
CA TRP A 665 -3.16 -30.48 -21.95
C TRP A 665 -2.18 -30.45 -23.13
N GLY A 666 -1.52 -31.57 -23.46
CA GLY A 666 -0.65 -31.65 -24.64
C GLY A 666 -1.36 -31.31 -25.97
N ARG A 667 -2.63 -31.70 -26.12
CA ARG A 667 -3.45 -31.32 -27.29
C ARG A 667 -3.88 -29.86 -27.22
N VAL A 668 -4.19 -29.37 -26.03
CA VAL A 668 -4.57 -27.96 -25.79
C VAL A 668 -3.41 -27.03 -26.15
N GLU A 669 -2.21 -27.33 -25.66
CA GLU A 669 -0.97 -26.61 -25.99
C GLU A 669 -0.74 -26.55 -27.51
N GLN A 670 -0.90 -27.69 -28.21
CA GLN A 670 -0.74 -27.75 -29.66
C GLN A 670 -1.79 -26.92 -30.40
N LEU A 671 -3.06 -27.02 -30.00
CA LEU A 671 -4.16 -26.26 -30.60
C LEU A 671 -4.00 -24.77 -30.37
N ALA A 672 -3.61 -24.35 -29.15
CA ALA A 672 -3.35 -22.94 -28.82
C ALA A 672 -2.24 -22.37 -29.72
N ARG A 673 -1.12 -23.08 -29.88
CA ARG A 673 -0.03 -22.67 -30.78
C ARG A 673 -0.49 -22.54 -32.24
N VAL A 674 -1.32 -23.47 -32.72
CA VAL A 674 -1.90 -23.40 -34.08
C VAL A 674 -2.86 -22.22 -34.21
N ALA A 675 -3.69 -21.97 -33.19
CA ALA A 675 -4.62 -20.85 -33.16
C ALA A 675 -3.89 -19.50 -33.19
N VAL A 676 -2.81 -19.34 -32.41
CA VAL A 676 -1.96 -18.14 -32.46
C VAL A 676 -1.36 -17.97 -33.86
N ARG A 677 -0.85 -19.04 -34.47
CA ARG A 677 -0.31 -19.00 -35.84
C ARG A 677 -1.36 -18.56 -36.86
N GLY A 678 -2.58 -19.11 -36.76
CA GLY A 678 -3.71 -18.76 -37.63
C GLY A 678 -4.18 -17.33 -37.42
N GLY A 679 -4.23 -16.86 -36.18
CA GLY A 679 -4.64 -15.49 -35.84
C GLY A 679 -3.72 -14.43 -36.45
N HIS A 680 -2.41 -14.67 -36.44
CA HIS A 680 -1.44 -13.79 -37.11
C HIS A 680 -1.60 -13.72 -38.64
N LEU A 681 -2.17 -14.75 -39.28
CA LEU A 681 -2.49 -14.70 -40.73
C LEU A 681 -3.72 -13.83 -41.01
N LEU A 682 -4.65 -13.73 -40.06
CA LEU A 682 -5.87 -12.93 -40.18
C LEU A 682 -5.63 -11.45 -39.80
N GLY A 683 -4.60 -11.18 -38.98
CA GLY A 683 -4.24 -9.85 -38.51
C GLY A 683 -4.95 -9.46 -37.21
N ALA A 684 -4.31 -8.61 -36.41
CA ALA A 684 -4.76 -8.27 -35.07
C ALA A 684 -6.18 -7.68 -35.04
N THR A 685 -6.50 -6.72 -35.91
CA THR A 685 -7.82 -6.07 -35.94
C THR A 685 -8.96 -7.06 -36.18
N VAL A 686 -8.78 -8.01 -37.10
CA VAL A 686 -9.79 -9.04 -37.41
C VAL A 686 -9.92 -9.99 -36.22
N MET A 687 -8.81 -10.39 -35.61
CA MET A 687 -8.82 -11.29 -34.46
C MET A 687 -9.44 -10.67 -33.22
N THR A 688 -9.21 -9.38 -32.95
CA THR A 688 -9.87 -8.66 -31.84
C THR A 688 -11.38 -8.62 -32.04
N ALA A 689 -11.86 -8.41 -33.28
CA ALA A 689 -13.29 -8.47 -33.57
C ALA A 689 -13.89 -9.88 -33.42
N ILE A 690 -13.19 -10.91 -33.92
CA ILE A 690 -13.63 -12.31 -33.79
C ILE A 690 -13.67 -12.74 -32.32
N THR A 691 -12.60 -12.49 -31.57
CA THR A 691 -12.53 -12.88 -30.16
C THR A 691 -13.52 -12.07 -29.32
N GLY A 692 -13.72 -10.78 -29.62
CA GLY A 692 -14.78 -9.97 -29.01
C GLY A 692 -16.18 -10.56 -29.21
N LEU A 693 -16.52 -11.01 -30.42
CA LEU A 693 -17.81 -11.68 -30.69
C LEU A 693 -17.92 -13.02 -29.97
N LEU A 694 -16.86 -13.85 -29.98
CA LEU A 694 -16.85 -15.14 -29.29
C LEU A 694 -17.01 -14.97 -27.78
N ARG A 695 -16.43 -13.92 -27.19
CA ARG A 695 -16.58 -13.60 -25.76
C ARG A 695 -18.03 -13.32 -25.37
N LEU A 696 -18.80 -12.65 -26.23
CA LEU A 696 -20.23 -12.40 -25.99
C LEU A 696 -21.09 -13.67 -26.05
N VAL A 697 -20.66 -14.69 -26.82
CA VAL A 697 -21.42 -15.94 -27.03
C VAL A 697 -20.98 -17.05 -26.07
N VAL A 698 -19.69 -17.14 -25.74
CA VAL A 698 -19.11 -18.18 -24.88
C VAL A 698 -19.14 -17.75 -23.42
N SER A 699 -18.25 -16.82 -23.05
CA SER A 699 -18.15 -16.18 -21.74
C SER A 699 -16.93 -15.25 -21.74
N THR A 700 -17.01 -14.11 -21.07
CA THR A 700 -15.88 -13.20 -20.83
C THR A 700 -14.83 -13.81 -19.89
N GLU A 701 -15.23 -14.76 -19.05
CA GLU A 701 -14.36 -15.43 -18.07
C GLU A 701 -13.64 -16.67 -18.62
N LEU A 702 -14.05 -17.15 -19.79
CA LEU A 702 -13.48 -18.35 -20.43
C LEU A 702 -12.80 -18.08 -21.76
N MET A 703 -13.25 -17.08 -22.53
CA MET A 703 -12.72 -16.79 -23.85
C MET A 703 -11.72 -15.61 -23.81
N PRO A 704 -10.42 -15.84 -24.03
CA PRO A 704 -9.42 -14.78 -24.12
C PRO A 704 -9.72 -13.78 -25.26
N GLY A 705 -9.45 -12.50 -25.02
CA GLY A 705 -9.37 -11.48 -26.06
C GLY A 705 -8.06 -11.56 -26.83
N TRP A 706 -8.09 -11.25 -28.13
CA TRP A 706 -6.87 -11.05 -28.90
C TRP A 706 -6.35 -9.63 -28.73
N LEU A 707 -5.20 -9.50 -28.07
CA LEU A 707 -4.46 -8.25 -27.95
C LEU A 707 -3.65 -7.97 -29.21
N ARG A 708 -3.42 -6.70 -29.53
CA ARG A 708 -2.64 -6.32 -30.71
C ARG A 708 -1.17 -6.77 -30.57
N GLU A 709 -0.68 -6.78 -29.35
CA GLU A 709 0.67 -7.13 -28.90
C GLU A 709 0.87 -8.65 -28.79
N MET A 710 -0.09 -9.46 -29.28
CA MET A 710 -0.02 -10.92 -29.18
C MET A 710 1.26 -11.44 -29.87
N PRO A 711 2.12 -12.20 -29.17
CA PRO A 711 3.34 -12.74 -29.75
C PRO A 711 3.05 -13.74 -30.87
N ALA A 712 4.04 -13.98 -31.74
CA ALA A 712 3.95 -15.06 -32.72
C ALA A 712 3.85 -16.43 -32.04
N ALA A 713 3.39 -17.44 -32.78
CA ALA A 713 3.36 -18.81 -32.26
C ALA A 713 4.79 -19.32 -32.00
N ALA A 714 5.00 -19.97 -30.85
CA ALA A 714 6.29 -20.60 -30.54
C ALA A 714 6.66 -21.68 -31.59
N PRO A 715 7.96 -22.01 -31.76
CA PRO A 715 8.37 -23.09 -32.65
C PRO A 715 7.71 -24.43 -32.31
N ALA A 716 7.44 -25.23 -33.34
CA ALA A 716 6.81 -26.55 -33.19
C ALA A 716 7.75 -27.59 -32.54
N HIS A 717 9.05 -27.33 -32.53
CA HIS A 717 10.08 -28.20 -31.97
C HIS A 717 10.89 -27.42 -30.94
N LEU A 718 11.27 -28.09 -29.85
CA LEU A 718 12.20 -27.56 -28.85
C LEU A 718 13.64 -27.88 -29.27
N PRO A 719 14.66 -27.14 -28.78
CA PRO A 719 16.05 -27.46 -29.06
C PRO A 719 16.39 -28.87 -28.55
N ARG A 720 17.17 -29.62 -29.33
CA ARG A 720 17.64 -30.95 -28.92
C ARG A 720 18.77 -30.79 -27.90
N THR A 721 18.65 -31.50 -26.79
CA THR A 721 19.61 -31.48 -25.67
C THR A 721 19.90 -32.92 -25.24
N GLN A 722 20.93 -33.13 -24.42
CA GLN A 722 21.34 -34.44 -23.94
C GLN A 722 21.35 -34.46 -22.41
N ARG A 723 20.94 -35.58 -21.81
CA ARG A 723 20.97 -35.77 -20.36
C ARG A 723 22.39 -35.97 -19.83
N ASP A 724 23.22 -36.65 -20.60
CA ASP A 724 24.61 -36.91 -20.21
C ASP A 724 25.39 -35.59 -20.14
N GLY A 725 26.06 -35.37 -19.01
CA GLY A 725 26.78 -34.13 -18.72
C GLY A 725 25.91 -32.90 -18.46
N ALA A 726 24.58 -33.03 -18.33
CA ALA A 726 23.70 -31.90 -18.04
C ALA A 726 23.95 -31.34 -16.63
N ALA A 727 24.02 -30.02 -16.51
CA ALA A 727 24.12 -29.31 -15.24
C ALA A 727 22.76 -29.16 -14.54
N ALA A 728 21.68 -29.12 -15.30
CA ALA A 728 20.31 -29.01 -14.77
C ALA A 728 19.26 -29.56 -15.75
N VAL A 729 18.11 -29.94 -15.21
CA VAL A 729 16.88 -30.16 -15.99
C VAL A 729 16.28 -28.80 -16.30
N TYR A 730 15.94 -28.55 -17.56
CA TYR A 730 15.21 -27.36 -17.98
C TYR A 730 13.76 -27.70 -18.29
N PHE A 731 12.86 -27.10 -17.51
CA PHE A 731 11.42 -27.11 -17.75
C PHE A 731 10.99 -25.81 -18.44
N PRO A 732 10.91 -25.78 -19.79
CA PRO A 732 10.37 -24.64 -20.52
C PRO A 732 8.88 -24.52 -20.23
N ALA A 733 8.41 -23.42 -19.64
CA ALA A 733 7.02 -23.22 -19.26
C ALA A 733 6.08 -23.37 -20.47
N CYS A 734 4.86 -23.88 -20.23
CA CYS A 734 3.89 -24.12 -21.31
C CYS A 734 3.57 -22.83 -22.09
N ILE A 735 3.59 -21.68 -21.43
CA ILE A 735 3.37 -20.37 -22.02
C ILE A 735 4.44 -20.04 -23.07
N ASN A 736 5.71 -20.38 -22.82
CA ASN A 736 6.83 -20.21 -23.74
C ASN A 736 6.85 -21.26 -24.87
N ARG A 737 6.07 -22.35 -24.72
CA ARG A 737 5.83 -23.35 -25.78
C ARG A 737 4.59 -23.06 -26.64
N ILE A 738 3.78 -22.08 -26.23
CA ILE A 738 2.60 -21.59 -26.96
C ILE A 738 2.93 -20.27 -27.65
N PHE A 739 3.42 -19.29 -26.88
CA PHE A 739 3.78 -17.94 -27.32
C PHE A 739 5.29 -17.84 -27.53
N GLY A 740 5.67 -17.46 -28.75
CA GLY A 740 7.04 -17.19 -29.17
C GLY A 740 7.39 -15.72 -29.02
N ARG A 741 8.28 -15.23 -29.90
CA ARG A 741 8.71 -13.83 -29.91
C ARG A 741 7.68 -12.89 -30.53
N ALA A 742 7.89 -11.59 -30.35
CA ALA A 742 7.18 -10.57 -31.10
C ALA A 742 7.29 -10.83 -32.63
N PRO A 743 6.27 -10.47 -33.43
CA PRO A 743 6.24 -10.79 -34.86
C PRO A 743 7.48 -10.34 -35.67
N GLN A 744 8.08 -9.22 -35.29
CA GLN A 744 9.30 -8.67 -35.89
C GLN A 744 10.53 -9.56 -35.66
N ASP A 745 10.63 -10.20 -34.49
CA ASP A 745 11.80 -10.98 -34.07
C ASP A 745 11.63 -12.48 -34.28
N ARG A 746 10.55 -12.91 -34.95
CA ARG A 746 10.19 -14.33 -35.11
C ARG A 746 11.25 -15.23 -35.77
N ARG A 747 12.29 -14.64 -36.38
CA ARG A 747 13.42 -15.35 -37.01
C ARG A 747 14.61 -15.54 -36.08
N GLU A 748 14.61 -14.89 -34.91
CA GLU A 748 15.63 -15.07 -33.90
C GLU A 748 15.37 -16.33 -33.05
N LEU A 749 16.30 -16.64 -32.14
CA LEU A 749 16.18 -17.77 -31.21
C LEU A 749 14.91 -17.63 -30.37
N SER A 750 14.16 -18.71 -30.22
CA SER A 750 13.10 -18.80 -29.20
C SER A 750 13.68 -18.78 -27.79
N LEU A 751 12.85 -18.52 -26.77
CA LEU A 751 13.33 -18.46 -25.39
C LEU A 751 14.03 -19.76 -24.94
N PRO A 752 13.49 -20.97 -25.23
CA PRO A 752 14.21 -22.19 -24.90
C PRO A 752 15.54 -22.35 -25.65
N GLU A 753 15.61 -21.93 -26.91
CA GLU A 753 16.85 -21.97 -27.69
C GLU A 753 17.89 -20.99 -27.13
N ALA A 754 17.47 -19.78 -26.75
CA ALA A 754 18.33 -18.77 -26.17
C ALA A 754 18.91 -19.23 -24.82
N LEU A 755 18.07 -19.75 -23.92
CA LEU A 755 18.52 -20.21 -22.60
C LEU A 755 19.43 -21.43 -22.70
N VAL A 756 19.14 -22.41 -23.56
CA VAL A 756 20.02 -23.56 -23.81
C VAL A 756 21.36 -23.11 -24.39
N THR A 757 21.35 -22.21 -25.38
CA THR A 757 22.56 -21.68 -26.01
C THR A 757 23.42 -20.92 -25.00
N LEU A 758 22.80 -20.06 -24.20
CA LEU A 758 23.46 -19.27 -23.18
C LEU A 758 24.06 -20.14 -22.07
N SER A 759 23.31 -21.14 -21.61
CA SER A 759 23.77 -22.02 -20.54
C SER A 759 24.90 -22.93 -21.00
N ALA A 760 24.84 -23.46 -22.23
CA ALA A 760 25.96 -24.18 -22.83
C ALA A 760 27.22 -23.30 -22.99
N ARG A 761 27.05 -22.03 -23.37
CA ARG A 761 28.14 -21.04 -23.49
C ARG A 761 28.83 -20.79 -22.13
N ALA A 762 28.08 -20.81 -21.04
CA ALA A 762 28.58 -20.67 -19.67
C ALA A 762 29.18 -21.98 -19.10
N GLY A 763 29.23 -23.07 -19.86
CA GLY A 763 29.68 -24.37 -19.38
C GLY A 763 28.66 -25.12 -18.50
N MET A 764 27.40 -24.68 -18.51
CA MET A 764 26.30 -25.23 -17.71
C MET A 764 25.19 -25.79 -18.62
N PRO A 765 25.44 -26.88 -19.39
CA PRO A 765 24.47 -27.38 -20.37
C PRO A 765 23.14 -27.79 -19.70
N LEU A 766 22.03 -27.36 -20.29
CA LEU A 766 20.68 -27.71 -19.84
C LEU A 766 20.14 -28.91 -20.62
N TRP A 767 19.38 -29.77 -19.94
CA TRP A 767 18.65 -30.87 -20.56
C TRP A 767 17.14 -30.66 -20.51
N ILE A 768 16.50 -30.73 -21.69
CA ILE A 768 15.06 -30.71 -21.87
C ILE A 768 14.57 -32.14 -22.08
N PRO A 769 13.73 -32.69 -21.18
CA PRO A 769 13.14 -34.02 -21.35
C PRO A 769 12.31 -34.16 -22.63
N GLU A 770 12.39 -35.31 -23.30
CA GLU A 770 11.67 -35.54 -24.57
C GLU A 770 10.14 -35.48 -24.42
N ASP A 771 9.63 -35.83 -23.24
CA ASP A 771 8.21 -35.87 -22.90
C ASP A 771 7.72 -34.63 -22.14
N VAL A 772 8.46 -33.52 -22.17
CA VAL A 772 8.09 -32.27 -21.47
C VAL A 772 6.82 -31.59 -22.04
N ARG A 773 6.48 -31.87 -23.30
CA ARG A 773 5.29 -31.30 -23.95
C ARG A 773 4.02 -31.87 -23.33
N GLY A 774 3.06 -31.00 -23.05
CA GLY A 774 1.84 -31.38 -22.33
C GLY A 774 1.96 -31.31 -20.81
N SER A 775 3.11 -30.95 -20.24
CA SER A 775 3.23 -30.63 -18.81
C SER A 775 2.90 -29.15 -18.54
N CYS A 776 2.27 -28.84 -17.42
CA CYS A 776 1.92 -27.48 -16.99
C CYS A 776 2.33 -27.31 -15.53
N CYS A 777 2.72 -26.10 -15.12
CA CYS A 777 3.00 -25.74 -13.73
C CYS A 777 1.74 -25.59 -12.85
N ALA A 778 0.57 -25.92 -13.40
CA ALA A 778 -0.76 -25.84 -12.80
C ALA A 778 -1.31 -24.44 -12.44
N THR A 779 -0.47 -23.39 -12.44
CA THR A 779 -0.86 -21.99 -12.14
C THR A 779 -2.14 -21.50 -12.85
N VAL A 780 -2.38 -21.88 -14.11
CA VAL A 780 -3.58 -21.46 -14.86
C VAL A 780 -4.89 -22.04 -14.29
N TRP A 781 -4.83 -23.21 -13.67
CA TRP A 781 -6.00 -23.85 -13.03
C TRP A 781 -6.25 -23.21 -11.68
N HIS A 782 -5.17 -23.01 -10.91
CA HIS A 782 -5.20 -22.30 -9.64
C HIS A 782 -5.77 -20.89 -9.78
N SER A 783 -5.30 -20.09 -10.75
CA SER A 783 -5.79 -18.70 -10.94
C SER A 783 -7.27 -18.62 -11.31
N LYS A 784 -7.78 -19.64 -12.03
CA LYS A 784 -9.19 -19.77 -12.41
C LYS A 784 -10.07 -20.39 -11.32
N GLY A 785 -9.50 -20.89 -10.24
CA GLY A 785 -10.24 -21.56 -9.17
C GLY A 785 -10.72 -22.98 -9.50
N TYR A 786 -10.15 -23.65 -10.52
CA TYR A 786 -10.51 -25.04 -10.85
C TYR A 786 -9.75 -26.02 -9.96
N GLN A 787 -10.44 -26.71 -9.04
CA GLN A 787 -9.79 -27.57 -8.06
C GLN A 787 -9.31 -28.90 -8.64
N ASP A 788 -10.15 -29.60 -9.42
CA ASP A 788 -9.82 -30.94 -9.91
C ASP A 788 -8.68 -30.87 -10.94
N GLY A 789 -8.77 -29.93 -11.87
CA GLY A 789 -7.74 -29.69 -12.88
C GLY A 789 -6.41 -29.23 -12.27
N ASN A 790 -6.46 -28.38 -11.24
CA ASN A 790 -5.25 -27.94 -10.52
C ASN A 790 -4.59 -29.10 -9.78
N THR A 791 -5.37 -29.89 -9.03
CA THR A 791 -4.87 -31.05 -8.27
C THR A 791 -4.20 -32.07 -9.19
N TYR A 792 -4.84 -32.39 -10.32
CA TYR A 792 -4.27 -33.31 -11.31
C TYR A 792 -2.94 -32.79 -11.86
N MET A 793 -2.88 -31.54 -12.33
CA MET A 793 -1.67 -31.00 -12.94
C MET A 793 -0.56 -30.77 -11.91
N ALA A 794 -0.89 -30.40 -10.68
CA ALA A 794 0.07 -30.17 -9.61
C ALA A 794 0.83 -31.45 -9.26
N ASN A 795 0.12 -32.57 -9.12
CA ASN A 795 0.77 -33.86 -8.86
C ASN A 795 1.55 -34.36 -10.09
N LEU A 796 0.96 -34.25 -11.28
CA LEU A 796 1.62 -34.67 -12.52
C LEU A 796 2.93 -33.91 -12.78
N ILE A 797 2.99 -32.60 -12.51
CA ILE A 797 4.24 -31.85 -12.72
C ILE A 797 5.31 -32.26 -11.72
N ILE A 798 4.97 -32.47 -10.44
CA ILE A 798 5.96 -32.90 -9.45
C ILE A 798 6.49 -34.31 -9.75
N GLU A 799 5.63 -35.25 -10.12
CA GLU A 799 6.06 -36.59 -10.55
C GLU A 799 7.03 -36.54 -11.75
N ASN A 800 6.73 -35.66 -12.71
CA ASN A 800 7.59 -35.45 -13.86
C ASN A 800 8.94 -34.82 -13.47
N LEU A 801 8.92 -33.73 -12.70
CA LEU A 801 10.14 -33.06 -12.24
C LEU A 801 11.02 -33.99 -11.42
N TRP A 802 10.42 -34.80 -10.54
CA TRP A 802 11.13 -35.81 -9.73
C TRP A 802 11.82 -36.85 -10.59
N ARG A 803 11.09 -37.40 -11.57
CA ARG A 803 11.64 -38.38 -12.52
C ARG A 803 12.73 -37.78 -13.41
N TRP A 804 12.54 -36.57 -13.91
CA TRP A 804 13.52 -35.90 -14.78
C TRP A 804 14.77 -35.52 -14.00
N SER A 805 14.64 -35.02 -12.77
CA SER A 805 15.77 -34.60 -11.93
C SER A 805 16.63 -35.74 -11.37
N ASP A 806 16.33 -37.00 -11.72
CA ASP A 806 16.95 -38.18 -11.11
C ASP A 806 16.78 -38.18 -9.58
N SER A 807 15.51 -38.05 -9.14
CA SER A 807 15.15 -37.98 -7.73
C SER A 807 15.79 -36.78 -7.01
N GLY A 808 15.77 -35.60 -7.66
CA GLY A 808 16.30 -34.35 -7.11
C GLY A 808 17.82 -34.16 -7.23
N THR A 809 18.55 -35.11 -7.83
CA THR A 809 20.01 -35.01 -8.02
C THR A 809 20.40 -33.84 -8.93
N LEU A 810 19.66 -33.63 -10.02
CA LEU A 810 19.84 -32.47 -10.90
C LEU A 810 18.91 -31.33 -10.47
N PRO A 811 19.39 -30.08 -10.37
CA PRO A 811 18.51 -28.95 -10.17
C PRO A 811 17.56 -28.78 -11.37
N VAL A 812 16.40 -28.18 -11.12
CA VAL A 812 15.39 -27.85 -12.14
C VAL A 812 15.40 -26.34 -12.37
N VAL A 813 15.54 -25.92 -13.63
CA VAL A 813 15.44 -24.52 -14.05
C VAL A 813 14.11 -24.30 -14.78
N ILE A 814 13.38 -23.24 -14.40
CA ILE A 814 12.10 -22.86 -15.00
C ILE A 814 12.22 -21.45 -15.60
N ASP A 815 11.79 -21.25 -16.85
CA ASP A 815 11.97 -20.00 -17.61
C ASP A 815 10.83 -18.97 -17.47
N ALA A 816 9.96 -19.14 -16.47
CA ALA A 816 8.87 -18.22 -16.19
C ALA A 816 8.63 -18.11 -14.69
N ALA A 817 8.84 -16.91 -14.13
CA ALA A 817 8.73 -16.66 -12.69
C ALA A 817 7.39 -17.08 -12.09
N SER A 818 6.27 -16.93 -12.82
CA SER A 818 4.97 -17.39 -12.33
C SER A 818 4.85 -18.90 -12.24
N CYS A 819 5.50 -19.66 -13.14
CA CYS A 819 5.52 -21.12 -13.02
C CYS A 819 6.47 -21.57 -11.90
N THR A 820 7.58 -20.87 -11.69
CA THR A 820 8.47 -21.12 -10.55
C THR A 820 7.72 -20.89 -9.23
N LEU A 821 7.04 -19.76 -9.08
CA LEU A 821 6.19 -19.47 -7.93
C LEU A 821 5.08 -20.52 -7.76
N GLY A 822 4.42 -20.89 -8.86
CA GLY A 822 3.38 -21.91 -8.86
C GLY A 822 3.84 -23.21 -8.21
N VAL A 823 4.98 -23.74 -8.68
CA VAL A 823 5.56 -25.00 -8.19
C VAL A 823 6.10 -24.89 -6.77
N LEU A 824 6.66 -23.74 -6.39
CA LEU A 824 7.28 -23.56 -5.07
C LEU A 824 6.28 -23.20 -3.96
N ASN A 825 5.17 -22.52 -4.27
CA ASN A 825 4.32 -21.90 -3.26
C ASN A 825 2.83 -22.14 -3.51
N GLU A 826 2.34 -21.95 -4.74
CA GLU A 826 0.88 -21.85 -4.94
C GLU A 826 0.16 -23.21 -5.01
N ILE A 827 0.86 -24.26 -5.45
CA ILE A 827 0.22 -25.57 -5.67
C ILE A 827 0.43 -26.55 -4.52
N THR A 828 1.11 -26.13 -3.45
CA THR A 828 1.54 -27.01 -2.35
C THR A 828 0.37 -27.70 -1.66
N ASP A 829 -0.76 -27.00 -1.51
CA ASP A 829 -1.96 -27.50 -0.85
C ASP A 829 -2.73 -28.55 -1.68
N TYR A 830 -2.30 -28.77 -2.93
CA TYR A 830 -2.91 -29.71 -3.87
C TYR A 830 -2.06 -30.96 -4.09
N LEU A 831 -0.89 -31.05 -3.45
CA LEU A 831 0.02 -32.19 -3.58
C LEU A 831 -0.41 -33.35 -2.67
N THR A 832 -0.20 -34.58 -3.13
CA THR A 832 -0.15 -35.74 -2.24
C THR A 832 1.05 -35.63 -1.30
N ASP A 833 1.00 -36.31 -0.16
CA ASP A 833 2.11 -36.32 0.82
C ASP A 833 3.46 -36.70 0.17
N ASP A 834 3.47 -37.71 -0.70
CA ASP A 834 4.66 -38.13 -1.44
C ASP A 834 5.19 -37.03 -2.36
N ASN A 835 4.31 -36.36 -3.11
CA ASN A 835 4.71 -35.27 -4.01
C ASN A 835 5.13 -34.02 -3.24
N ALA A 836 4.52 -33.72 -2.09
CA ALA A 836 4.99 -32.65 -1.21
C ALA A 836 6.42 -32.92 -0.74
N ALA A 837 6.75 -34.17 -0.37
CA ALA A 837 8.09 -34.59 -0.01
C ALA A 837 9.07 -34.53 -1.20
N HIS A 838 8.68 -35.02 -2.38
CA HIS A 838 9.51 -34.93 -3.60
C HIS A 838 9.83 -33.47 -3.94
N ARG A 839 8.83 -32.58 -3.91
CA ARG A 839 9.01 -31.15 -4.15
C ARG A 839 10.04 -30.55 -3.19
N ALA A 840 9.90 -30.82 -1.89
CA ALA A 840 10.81 -30.31 -0.87
C ALA A 840 12.26 -30.85 -1.02
N ALA A 841 12.42 -32.04 -1.60
CA ALA A 841 13.72 -32.65 -1.86
C ALA A 841 14.41 -32.17 -3.16
N MET A 842 13.70 -31.48 -4.05
CA MET A 842 14.26 -30.95 -5.30
C MET A 842 14.80 -29.54 -5.14
N THR A 843 15.91 -29.23 -5.82
CA THR A 843 16.35 -27.85 -6.02
C THR A 843 15.68 -27.28 -7.27
N ILE A 844 14.79 -26.30 -7.10
CA ILE A 844 14.07 -25.64 -8.21
C ILE A 844 14.47 -24.17 -8.24
N MET A 845 14.93 -23.70 -9.39
CA MET A 845 15.43 -22.35 -9.60
C MET A 845 14.66 -21.65 -10.72
N ASP A 846 14.36 -20.37 -10.51
CA ASP A 846 13.94 -19.50 -11.60
C ASP A 846 15.11 -19.24 -12.56
N ALA A 847 14.83 -19.08 -13.84
CA ALA A 847 15.85 -18.75 -14.83
C ALA A 847 16.58 -17.43 -14.53
N THR A 848 15.93 -16.49 -13.81
CA THR A 848 16.56 -15.25 -13.32
C THR A 848 17.68 -15.58 -12.33
N THR A 849 17.39 -16.37 -11.29
CA THR A 849 18.37 -16.82 -10.31
C THR A 849 19.46 -17.69 -10.93
N TRP A 850 19.09 -18.61 -11.82
CA TRP A 850 20.05 -19.43 -12.57
C TRP A 850 21.01 -18.55 -13.39
N SER A 851 20.49 -17.54 -14.08
CA SER A 851 21.31 -16.63 -14.88
C SER A 851 22.25 -15.80 -14.03
N GLN A 852 21.79 -15.26 -12.90
CA GLN A 852 22.62 -14.48 -11.98
C GLN A 852 23.72 -15.33 -11.33
N GLN A 853 23.38 -16.51 -10.81
CA GLN A 853 24.29 -17.31 -9.98
C GLN A 853 25.20 -18.23 -10.79
N GLN A 854 24.71 -18.80 -11.90
CA GLN A 854 25.41 -19.88 -12.61
C GLN A 854 25.92 -19.43 -13.98
N LEU A 855 25.21 -18.54 -14.67
CA LEU A 855 25.56 -18.13 -16.02
C LEU A 855 26.48 -16.91 -16.05
N LEU A 856 26.04 -15.78 -15.50
CA LEU A 856 26.76 -14.50 -15.54
C LEU A 856 28.23 -14.61 -15.09
N PRO A 857 28.60 -15.34 -14.00
CA PRO A 857 29.99 -15.47 -13.59
C PRO A 857 30.91 -16.13 -14.63
N ASN A 858 30.34 -16.91 -15.55
CA ASN A 858 31.05 -17.68 -16.57
C ASN A 858 30.89 -17.08 -17.98
N LEU A 859 30.25 -15.92 -18.10
CA LEU A 859 30.00 -15.26 -19.38
C LEU A 859 30.77 -13.94 -19.46
N THR A 860 31.25 -13.62 -20.66
CA THR A 860 31.79 -12.29 -20.96
C THR A 860 30.69 -11.45 -21.60
N VAL A 861 30.23 -10.41 -20.91
CA VAL A 861 29.30 -9.42 -21.46
C VAL A 861 30.09 -8.44 -22.33
N GLY A 862 29.62 -8.23 -23.57
CA GLY A 862 30.21 -7.30 -24.52
C GLY A 862 29.91 -5.84 -24.19
N GLU A 863 29.70 -5.01 -25.22
CA GLU A 863 29.35 -3.61 -25.04
C GLU A 863 28.00 -3.47 -24.32
N LYS A 864 27.99 -2.68 -23.25
CA LYS A 864 26.79 -2.40 -22.46
C LYS A 864 25.81 -1.56 -23.26
N LEU A 865 24.52 -1.80 -23.06
CA LEU A 865 23.48 -0.87 -23.49
C LEU A 865 23.63 0.44 -22.70
N ASP A 866 23.14 1.54 -23.25
CA ASP A 866 23.14 2.80 -22.54
C ASP A 866 22.13 2.72 -21.39
N ARG A 867 20.90 2.30 -21.70
CA ARG A 867 19.78 2.39 -20.74
C ARG A 867 18.75 1.29 -20.93
N VAL A 868 18.37 0.63 -19.84
CA VAL A 868 17.31 -0.40 -19.84
C VAL A 868 16.25 -0.12 -18.79
N ALA A 869 14.99 -0.38 -19.14
CA ALA A 869 13.88 -0.43 -18.20
C ALA A 869 13.68 -1.87 -17.71
N VAL A 870 13.45 -2.07 -16.42
CA VAL A 870 13.26 -3.39 -15.81
C VAL A 870 11.95 -3.40 -15.02
N HIS A 871 11.09 -4.38 -15.29
CA HIS A 871 9.89 -4.61 -14.50
C HIS A 871 10.04 -5.85 -13.58
N PRO A 872 10.13 -5.68 -12.26
CA PRO A 872 10.04 -6.77 -11.30
C PRO A 872 8.60 -7.30 -11.24
N THR A 873 8.41 -8.57 -11.55
CA THR A 873 7.06 -9.17 -11.58
C THR A 873 6.57 -9.49 -10.16
N CYS A 874 5.25 -9.57 -9.97
CA CYS A 874 4.66 -10.03 -8.69
C CYS A 874 5.26 -11.38 -8.25
N SER A 875 5.49 -12.31 -9.19
CA SER A 875 6.09 -13.60 -8.89
C SER A 875 7.52 -13.50 -8.37
N THR A 876 8.36 -12.59 -8.91
CA THR A 876 9.72 -12.40 -8.38
C THR A 876 9.73 -11.84 -6.96
N ARG A 877 8.76 -10.99 -6.60
CA ARG A 877 8.63 -10.45 -5.25
C ARG A 877 8.23 -11.52 -4.25
N HIS A 878 7.23 -12.35 -4.57
CA HIS A 878 6.86 -13.49 -3.72
C HIS A 878 7.98 -14.52 -3.56
N LEU A 879 8.81 -14.68 -4.59
CA LEU A 879 10.00 -15.55 -4.53
C LEU A 879 11.20 -14.92 -3.79
N GLY A 880 11.14 -13.62 -3.45
CA GLY A 880 12.26 -12.90 -2.82
C GLY A 880 13.46 -12.69 -3.74
N ILE A 881 13.24 -12.62 -5.06
CA ILE A 881 14.30 -12.49 -6.09
C ILE A 881 14.13 -11.24 -6.96
N ASP A 882 13.29 -10.29 -6.56
CA ASP A 882 12.96 -9.07 -7.32
C ASP A 882 14.17 -8.15 -7.59
N GLY A 883 15.15 -8.12 -6.70
CA GLY A 883 16.43 -7.43 -6.94
C GLY A 883 17.30 -8.08 -8.04
N THR A 884 17.15 -9.39 -8.26
CA THR A 884 18.01 -10.18 -9.16
C THR A 884 17.92 -9.68 -10.60
N LEU A 885 16.73 -9.29 -11.06
CA LEU A 885 16.56 -8.81 -12.43
C LEU A 885 17.23 -7.45 -12.65
N ALA A 886 17.21 -6.57 -11.64
CA ALA A 886 17.92 -5.29 -11.70
C ALA A 886 19.45 -5.49 -11.69
N GLU A 887 19.97 -6.46 -10.93
CA GLU A 887 21.39 -6.82 -10.93
C GLU A 887 21.84 -7.36 -12.29
N ILE A 888 21.04 -8.24 -12.91
CA ILE A 888 21.29 -8.69 -14.29
C ILE A 888 21.27 -7.49 -15.24
N GLY A 889 20.28 -6.60 -15.12
CA GLY A 889 20.23 -5.35 -15.88
C GLY A 889 21.51 -4.51 -15.74
N ALA A 890 22.10 -4.44 -14.55
CA ALA A 890 23.32 -3.67 -14.29
C ALA A 890 24.56 -4.31 -14.92
N ALA A 891 24.55 -5.61 -15.17
CA ALA A 891 25.56 -6.27 -15.98
C ALA A 891 25.40 -5.93 -17.48
N LEU A 892 24.16 -5.75 -17.95
CA LEU A 892 23.81 -5.53 -19.36
C LEU A 892 23.87 -4.06 -19.81
N ALA A 893 23.66 -3.11 -18.89
CA ALA A 893 23.51 -1.69 -19.21
C ALA A 893 24.30 -0.75 -18.29
N THR A 894 24.47 0.49 -18.75
CA THR A 894 25.10 1.57 -17.97
C THR A 894 24.13 2.16 -16.96
N GLU A 895 22.87 2.37 -17.35
CA GLU A 895 21.79 2.78 -16.45
C GLU A 895 20.64 1.76 -16.47
N VAL A 896 20.21 1.35 -15.27
CA VAL A 896 19.03 0.51 -15.06
C VAL A 896 17.94 1.34 -14.43
N VAL A 897 16.77 1.38 -15.05
CA VAL A 897 15.59 2.04 -14.52
C VAL A 897 14.57 0.97 -14.12
N VAL A 898 14.36 0.85 -12.81
CA VAL A 898 13.22 0.13 -12.25
C VAL A 898 12.16 1.19 -11.95
N PRO A 899 11.00 1.19 -12.62
CA PRO A 899 9.95 2.15 -12.33
C PRO A 899 9.52 2.04 -10.87
N GLN A 900 9.44 3.15 -10.16
CA GLN A 900 9.08 3.19 -8.75
C GLN A 900 7.64 2.72 -8.52
N GLN A 901 6.78 2.92 -9.51
CA GLN A 901 5.38 2.49 -9.47
C GLN A 901 5.14 1.12 -10.12
N ALA A 902 6.19 0.40 -10.53
CA ALA A 902 6.06 -0.96 -11.05
C ALA A 902 5.50 -1.89 -9.97
N THR A 903 4.30 -2.42 -10.19
CA THR A 903 3.63 -3.36 -9.28
C THR A 903 3.36 -4.68 -10.01
N CYS A 904 2.12 -4.98 -10.36
CA CYS A 904 1.75 -6.15 -11.14
C CYS A 904 1.14 -5.71 -12.47
N CYS A 905 1.52 -6.36 -13.57
CA CYS A 905 0.93 -6.17 -14.90
C CYS A 905 -0.52 -6.67 -15.06
N ALA A 906 -1.15 -7.15 -13.98
CA ALA A 906 -2.52 -7.69 -13.95
C ALA A 906 -2.81 -8.96 -14.77
N PHE A 907 -1.79 -9.64 -15.31
CA PHE A 907 -2.02 -10.91 -16.02
C PHE A 907 -2.28 -12.10 -15.09
N ALA A 908 -1.43 -12.28 -14.06
CA ALA A 908 -1.55 -13.33 -13.03
C ALA A 908 -2.13 -14.66 -13.56
N GLY A 909 -1.44 -15.26 -14.55
CA GLY A 909 -2.01 -16.30 -15.40
C GLY A 909 -2.55 -15.69 -16.69
N ASP A 910 -3.87 -15.77 -16.91
CA ASP A 910 -4.52 -15.32 -18.13
C ASP A 910 -5.51 -14.17 -17.95
N ARG A 911 -5.56 -13.56 -16.75
CA ARG A 911 -6.53 -12.51 -16.41
C ARG A 911 -6.46 -11.31 -17.34
N GLY A 912 -5.27 -10.87 -17.72
CA GLY A 912 -5.09 -9.74 -18.66
C GLY A 912 -5.62 -10.02 -20.06
N PHE A 913 -5.75 -11.29 -20.48
CA PHE A 913 -6.46 -11.62 -21.72
C PHE A 913 -7.98 -11.55 -21.56
N LEU A 914 -8.49 -11.76 -20.35
CA LEU A 914 -9.91 -11.68 -20.02
C LEU A 914 -10.30 -10.22 -19.74
N HIS A 915 -9.45 -9.43 -19.09
CA HIS A 915 -9.73 -8.04 -18.71
C HIS A 915 -8.55 -7.14 -19.12
N PRO A 916 -8.44 -6.76 -20.41
CA PRO A 916 -7.41 -5.82 -20.85
C PRO A 916 -7.49 -4.49 -20.09
N GLU A 917 -8.69 -4.02 -19.76
CA GLU A 917 -8.93 -2.81 -18.97
C GLU A 917 -8.28 -2.87 -17.57
N LEU A 918 -8.14 -4.08 -17.01
CA LEU A 918 -7.42 -4.29 -15.75
C LEU A 918 -5.91 -4.14 -15.93
N THR A 919 -5.38 -4.57 -17.08
CA THR A 919 -3.96 -4.40 -17.42
C THR A 919 -3.65 -2.91 -17.60
N GLU A 920 -4.46 -2.20 -18.39
CA GLU A 920 -4.35 -0.75 -18.60
C GLU A 920 -4.36 0.02 -17.27
N ALA A 921 -5.29 -0.30 -16.38
CA ALA A 921 -5.38 0.32 -15.05
C ALA A 921 -4.17 -0.01 -14.15
N ALA A 922 -3.64 -1.24 -14.21
CA ALA A 922 -2.55 -1.66 -13.35
C ALA A 922 -1.21 -1.02 -13.74
N THR A 923 -0.97 -0.87 -15.05
CA THR A 923 0.27 -0.32 -15.61
C THR A 923 0.25 1.19 -15.82
N HIS A 924 -0.90 1.86 -15.65
CA HIS A 924 -1.08 3.31 -15.85
C HIS A 924 0.07 4.14 -15.26
N ASP A 925 0.37 3.95 -13.97
CA ASP A 925 1.39 4.74 -13.28
C ASP A 925 2.82 4.44 -13.76
N GLU A 926 3.10 3.20 -14.17
CA GLU A 926 4.38 2.79 -14.75
C GLU A 926 4.55 3.35 -16.17
N ALA A 927 3.47 3.37 -16.95
CA ALA A 927 3.43 3.98 -18.27
C ALA A 927 3.72 5.48 -18.19
N ASP A 928 3.05 6.19 -17.27
CA ASP A 928 3.28 7.62 -17.02
C ASP A 928 4.73 7.91 -16.57
N GLU A 929 5.32 7.03 -15.74
CA GLU A 929 6.71 7.18 -15.30
C GLU A 929 7.70 6.99 -16.46
N LEU A 930 7.43 6.07 -17.38
CA LEU A 930 8.30 5.76 -18.52
C LEU A 930 8.09 6.67 -19.73
N ASP A 931 6.97 7.38 -19.81
CA ASP A 931 6.60 8.21 -20.97
C ASP A 931 7.68 9.27 -21.30
N GLY A 932 7.91 9.47 -22.59
CA GLY A 932 8.92 10.40 -23.11
C GLY A 932 10.38 10.02 -22.86
N GLN A 933 10.66 8.86 -22.24
CA GLN A 933 12.02 8.36 -22.04
C GLN A 933 12.43 7.36 -23.13
N ASN A 934 13.73 7.33 -23.46
CA ASN A 934 14.29 6.36 -24.40
C ASN A 934 15.03 5.26 -23.64
N PHE A 935 14.83 4.01 -24.07
CA PHE A 935 15.48 2.82 -23.55
C PHE A 935 15.89 1.92 -24.71
N ASP A 936 17.06 1.29 -24.61
CA ASP A 936 17.54 0.33 -25.59
C ASP A 936 16.80 -1.01 -25.49
N ALA A 937 16.34 -1.36 -24.29
CA ALA A 937 15.53 -2.54 -24.03
C ALA A 937 14.62 -2.35 -22.81
N HIS A 938 13.45 -3.01 -22.84
CA HIS A 938 12.57 -3.19 -21.70
C HIS A 938 12.59 -4.68 -21.31
N LEU A 939 12.96 -4.97 -20.07
CA LEU A 939 13.27 -6.32 -19.62
C LEU A 939 12.23 -6.81 -18.62
N CYS A 940 11.79 -8.04 -18.85
CA CYS A 940 10.94 -8.81 -17.95
C CYS A 940 11.47 -10.27 -17.85
N ASN A 941 10.84 -11.09 -17.03
CA ASN A 941 11.17 -12.50 -16.88
C ASN A 941 9.96 -13.43 -16.95
N ASN A 942 8.85 -12.95 -17.53
CA ASN A 942 7.64 -13.74 -17.68
C ASN A 942 6.86 -13.31 -18.93
N ARG A 943 6.55 -14.26 -19.82
CA ARG A 943 5.92 -14.02 -21.13
C ARG A 943 4.59 -13.29 -21.04
N THR A 944 3.75 -13.62 -20.07
CA THR A 944 2.45 -12.94 -19.92
C THR A 944 2.61 -11.51 -19.42
N CYS A 945 3.61 -11.28 -18.56
CA CYS A 945 3.97 -9.93 -18.14
C CYS A 945 4.54 -9.12 -19.31
N GLU A 946 5.38 -9.71 -20.17
CA GLU A 946 5.85 -9.06 -21.41
C GLU A 946 4.68 -8.54 -22.25
N ILE A 947 3.66 -9.38 -22.49
CA ILE A 947 2.46 -9.01 -23.26
C ILE A 947 1.68 -7.88 -22.58
N GLY A 948 1.46 -8.00 -21.26
CA GLY A 948 0.68 -7.00 -20.51
C GLY A 948 1.37 -5.66 -20.40
N LEU A 949 2.69 -5.66 -20.18
CA LEU A 949 3.49 -4.44 -20.11
C LEU A 949 3.57 -3.77 -21.48
N GLU A 950 3.77 -4.52 -22.56
CA GLU A 950 3.74 -3.95 -23.91
C GLU A 950 2.37 -3.34 -24.24
N HIS A 951 1.28 -4.03 -23.87
CA HIS A 951 -0.08 -3.52 -24.03
C HIS A 951 -0.32 -2.23 -23.23
N GLY A 952 0.11 -2.21 -21.97
CA GLY A 952 -0.23 -1.16 -21.02
C GLY A 952 0.71 0.05 -21.00
N THR A 953 1.98 -0.13 -21.38
CA THR A 953 3.00 0.95 -21.37
C THR A 953 3.44 1.38 -22.77
N GLY A 954 3.17 0.57 -23.80
CA GLY A 954 3.66 0.77 -25.16
C GLY A 954 5.16 0.46 -25.36
N GLY A 955 5.91 0.15 -24.30
CA GLY A 955 7.30 -0.30 -24.38
C GLY A 955 7.41 -1.74 -24.88
N HIS A 956 8.40 -2.05 -25.72
CA HIS A 956 8.62 -3.42 -26.20
C HIS A 956 9.35 -4.27 -25.16
N TYR A 957 8.60 -4.88 -24.24
CA TYR A 957 9.14 -5.75 -23.19
C TYR A 957 9.52 -7.13 -23.74
N GLU A 958 10.72 -7.58 -23.39
CA GLU A 958 11.20 -8.92 -23.74
C GLU A 958 11.84 -9.62 -22.54
N SER A 959 12.01 -10.95 -22.63
CA SER A 959 12.78 -11.69 -21.64
C SER A 959 14.23 -11.20 -21.61
N PHE A 960 14.75 -10.93 -20.40
CA PHE A 960 16.15 -10.55 -20.20
C PHE A 960 17.15 -11.56 -20.79
N ILE A 961 16.74 -12.83 -20.93
CA ILE A 961 17.56 -13.90 -21.53
C ILE A 961 17.92 -13.56 -22.98
N PHE A 962 17.03 -12.92 -23.75
CA PHE A 962 17.34 -12.52 -25.12
C PHE A 962 18.43 -11.45 -25.16
N THR A 963 18.32 -10.41 -24.34
CA THR A 963 19.35 -9.36 -24.24
C THR A 963 20.68 -9.95 -23.76
N LEU A 964 20.65 -10.79 -22.72
CA LEU A 964 21.84 -11.46 -22.19
C LEU A 964 22.50 -12.38 -23.23
N GLU A 965 21.73 -13.12 -24.01
CA GLU A 965 22.27 -13.94 -25.11
C GLU A 965 22.94 -13.08 -26.18
N ARG A 966 22.31 -11.98 -26.61
CA ARG A 966 22.85 -11.08 -27.63
C ARG A 966 24.16 -10.43 -27.18
N GLN A 967 24.23 -9.91 -25.96
CA GLN A 967 25.42 -9.21 -25.46
C GLN A 967 26.58 -10.12 -25.08
N THR A 968 26.33 -11.41 -24.82
CA THR A 968 27.39 -12.38 -24.52
C THR A 968 27.78 -13.22 -25.73
N ARG A 969 27.20 -12.93 -26.91
CA ARG A 969 27.53 -13.64 -28.15
C ARG A 969 28.96 -13.26 -28.57
N PRO A 970 29.84 -14.23 -28.88
CA PRO A 970 31.16 -13.93 -29.41
C PRO A 970 31.06 -13.05 -30.66
N GLN A 971 31.77 -11.92 -30.69
CA GLN A 971 31.89 -11.12 -31.90
C GLN A 971 32.66 -11.95 -32.94
N SER A 972 32.04 -12.12 -34.12
CA SER A 972 32.58 -12.90 -35.24
C SER A 972 33.76 -12.22 -35.91
#